data_AF-A0A930BYR2-F1
#
_entry.id   AF-A0A930BYR2-F1
#
_cell.length_a   1.000
_cell.length_b   1.000
_cell.length_c   1.000
_cell.angle_alpha   90.00
_cell.angle_beta   90.00
_cell.angle_gamma   90.00
#
_symmetry.space_group_name_H-M   'P 1'
#
loop_
_entity.id
_entity.type
_entity.pdbx_description
1 polymer ?
#
loop_
_entity_poly.entity_id
_entity_poly.type
_entity_poly.pdbx_seq_one_letter_code
_entity_poly.pdbx_strand_id
1 'polypeptide(L)'
;AEGYVLGDTRRPKIYTPEQYFKSQDEMAELFADLPEALENTLEIAKRCNIELTLGKNFLPQFPTPDGMTLDDFLVQEAKAGLEVRLAELYPDPEVRAQRRPEYDARLDFECKTILQMGFPGYFLIVADFINWGKQNGVPVGPGRGSGAGSLVAYSLRITDLDPLAYALLFERFLNPERVSMPDFDIDFCQDNRWRVIEYVRQRYGAQAVSQIATFGTMSSKAVIRDVGRVFGLPYSMCDRISKLIPIVQNKPVSLAEALEQEPALKEMMADEQDGETIRELFDLAGRLEDLTRNIGMHAGGVLIAPGKITDFCPIYQATGADASPVSQFDKDDVEKAGLVKFDFLGLRNLTIIELALKYIERMTGEKLDLMSLGFEDPGAYQILKDANTTAIFQVESEGMKKLLKKLAPDRFEDIIAVLALYRPGPLGSGMVDDFILRKKGQQAIDYFHPDLKACLEPTYGVIVYQEQVMQISQIIGGYTLGGADMLRRAMGKKKPEEMAKHRETIAAGAKERGYDPALAEQLFDLMTKFAEYGFNKSHTAAYAVVTYHTAWLKRYHCAAFMAATLSSDMDNTDTVKIFYEDTIANKVKMLGPDVNASQYRFEPVDRETIRYGLGAVKGTGEQAVNVILKAREEGGPFKDLFDFCQRCDKRMVNRRTIEALIRAGAFDSIAPRTAGDNPVPDRHKLLATVGVAMDFAEQAERDALQTSLFDIADVAEEHAPEYVNVRPWDEKTQLM
;
A
#
# COMPACT_ATOMS: atom_id res chain seq x y z
N ALA A 1 -1.95 13.80 26.62
CA ALA A 1 -1.35 12.70 27.39
C ALA A 1 -2.11 12.45 28.70
N GLU A 2 -2.47 13.49 29.45
CA GLU A 2 -3.17 13.33 30.74
C GLU A 2 -4.70 13.53 30.69
N GLY A 3 -5.24 13.95 29.53
CA GLY A 3 -6.69 14.02 29.31
C GLY A 3 -7.43 15.20 29.93
N TYR A 4 -6.71 16.16 30.54
CA TYR A 4 -7.30 17.34 31.18
C TYR A 4 -7.56 18.49 30.20
N VAL A 5 -8.60 19.27 30.49
CA VAL A 5 -8.83 20.60 29.89
C VAL A 5 -8.07 21.67 30.68
N LEU A 6 -7.78 22.82 30.06
CA LEU A 6 -7.01 23.91 30.65
C LEU A 6 -7.66 24.44 31.93
N GLY A 7 -8.99 24.53 31.94
CA GLY A 7 -9.79 24.95 33.09
C GLY A 7 -10.00 23.89 34.19
N ASP A 8 -9.52 22.65 34.01
CA ASP A 8 -9.66 21.62 35.04
C ASP A 8 -8.72 21.92 36.22
N THR A 9 -9.30 22.16 37.40
CA THR A 9 -8.55 22.47 38.62
C THR A 9 -7.72 21.30 39.12
N ARG A 10 -8.02 20.07 38.69
CA ARG A 10 -7.28 18.85 39.03
C ARG A 10 -6.07 18.62 38.14
N ARG A 11 -5.90 19.41 37.06
CA ARG A 11 -4.76 19.29 36.14
C ARG A 11 -3.45 19.52 36.91
N PRO A 12 -2.44 18.64 36.77
CA PRO A 12 -1.12 18.87 37.33
C PRO A 12 -0.51 20.20 36.84
N LYS A 13 -0.02 21.01 37.78
CA LYS A 13 0.69 22.28 37.53
C LYS A 13 2.14 22.17 37.99
N ILE A 14 2.88 21.28 37.33
CA ILE A 14 4.27 20.94 37.68
C ILE A 14 5.32 21.83 37.01
N TYR A 15 4.89 22.78 36.17
CA TYR A 15 5.76 23.66 35.39
C TYR A 15 5.59 25.12 35.81
N THR A 16 6.65 25.92 35.67
CA THR A 16 6.64 27.37 35.95
C THR A 16 6.97 28.18 34.69
N PRO A 17 6.55 29.46 34.61
CA PRO A 17 6.91 30.33 33.48
C PRO A 17 8.43 30.54 33.30
N GLU A 18 9.24 30.25 34.32
CA GLU A 18 10.70 30.43 34.30
C GLU A 18 11.45 29.33 33.52
N GLN A 19 10.75 28.32 33.01
CA GLN A 19 11.34 27.18 32.28
C GLN A 19 11.47 27.43 30.78
N TYR A 20 12.08 28.55 30.39
CA TYR A 20 12.46 28.84 29.01
C TYR A 20 13.98 28.81 28.84
N PHE A 21 14.45 28.98 27.60
CA PHE A 21 15.87 29.08 27.31
C PHE A 21 16.41 30.46 27.73
N LYS A 22 16.79 30.57 29.01
CA LYS A 22 17.35 31.78 29.61
C LYS A 22 18.68 32.18 28.96
N SER A 23 18.92 33.48 28.88
CA SER A 23 20.20 34.06 28.50
C SER A 23 21.27 33.81 29.56
N GLN A 24 22.53 34.01 29.16
CA GLN A 24 23.68 33.87 30.06
C GLN A 24 23.59 34.85 31.24
N ASP A 25 23.17 36.09 31.01
CA ASP A 25 23.03 37.10 32.06
C ASP A 25 21.93 36.76 33.07
N GLU A 26 20.76 36.30 32.59
CA GLU A 26 19.66 35.86 33.47
C GLU A 26 20.10 34.67 34.33
N MET A 27 20.88 33.73 33.78
CA MET A 27 21.42 32.60 34.54
C MET A 27 22.52 33.03 35.53
N ALA A 28 23.35 34.02 35.17
CA ALA A 28 24.38 34.56 36.04
C ALA A 28 23.81 35.31 37.24
N GLU A 29 22.73 36.07 37.04
CA GLU A 29 22.00 36.72 38.12
C GLU A 29 21.30 35.69 39.01
N LEU A 30 20.65 34.69 38.41
CA LEU A 30 19.92 33.64 39.14
C LEU A 30 20.83 32.79 40.04
N PHE A 31 22.07 32.54 39.61
CA PHE A 31 23.09 31.77 40.35
C PHE A 31 24.25 32.65 40.83
N ALA A 32 24.02 33.94 41.09
CA ALA A 32 25.07 34.85 41.54
C ALA A 32 25.71 34.43 42.89
N ASP A 33 24.97 33.68 43.71
CA ASP A 33 25.40 33.07 44.96
C ASP A 33 26.21 31.77 44.77
N LEU A 34 26.15 31.16 43.57
CA LEU A 34 26.84 29.91 43.24
C LEU A 34 27.49 29.92 41.82
N PRO A 35 28.52 30.76 41.58
CA PRO A 35 29.16 30.88 40.26
C PRO A 35 29.75 29.55 39.74
N GLU A 36 30.22 28.70 40.66
CA GLU A 36 30.76 27.38 40.35
C GLU A 36 29.74 26.45 39.65
N ALA A 37 28.43 26.66 39.84
CA ALA A 37 27.41 25.93 39.10
C ALA A 37 27.47 26.23 37.59
N LEU A 38 27.72 27.49 37.22
CA LEU A 38 27.84 27.92 35.83
C LEU A 38 29.18 27.48 35.23
N GLU A 39 30.28 27.64 35.96
CA GLU A 39 31.62 27.22 35.51
C GLU A 39 31.67 25.72 35.19
N ASN A 40 31.04 24.90 36.04
CA ASN A 40 30.99 23.46 35.83
C ASN A 40 30.23 23.05 34.56
N THR A 41 29.23 23.83 34.11
CA THR A 41 28.53 23.53 32.83
C THR A 41 29.49 23.57 31.65
N LEU A 42 30.44 24.53 31.65
CA LEU A 42 31.44 24.67 30.61
C LEU A 42 32.50 23.56 30.69
N GLU A 43 32.92 23.20 31.90
CA GLU A 43 33.87 22.10 32.10
C GLU A 43 33.29 20.75 31.69
N ILE A 44 31.99 20.51 31.95
CA ILE A 44 31.28 19.33 31.45
C ILE A 44 31.23 19.35 29.92
N ALA A 45 30.81 20.48 29.32
CA ALA A 45 30.73 20.62 27.87
C ALA A 45 32.07 20.34 27.17
N LYS A 46 33.19 20.83 27.72
CA LYS A 46 34.55 20.57 27.19
C LYS A 46 34.94 19.08 27.26
N ARG A 47 34.45 18.34 28.26
CA ARG A 47 34.79 16.92 28.47
C ARG A 47 33.94 15.98 27.60
N CYS A 48 32.75 16.40 27.19
CA CYS A 48 31.83 15.62 26.36
C CYS A 48 32.18 15.74 24.86
N ASN A 49 33.01 14.82 24.36
CA ASN A 49 33.40 14.76 22.94
C ASN A 49 32.88 13.48 22.30
N ILE A 50 31.97 13.60 21.31
CA ILE A 50 31.38 12.48 20.58
C ILE A 50 31.60 12.71 19.08
N GLU A 51 32.23 11.75 18.41
CA GLU A 51 32.40 11.75 16.96
C GLU A 51 31.42 10.76 16.33
N LEU A 52 30.58 11.25 15.42
CA LEU A 52 29.62 10.42 14.67
C LEU A 52 30.04 10.36 13.20
N THR A 53 30.16 9.15 12.65
CA THR A 53 30.39 8.97 11.22
C THR A 53 29.04 8.98 10.50
N LEU A 54 28.76 10.04 9.76
CA LEU A 54 27.52 10.19 8.98
C LEU A 54 27.80 10.09 7.48
N GLY A 55 26.84 9.56 6.72
CA GLY A 55 26.87 9.47 5.26
C GLY A 55 27.73 8.33 4.68
N LYS A 56 28.24 7.42 5.52
CA LYS A 56 28.93 6.20 5.09
C LYS A 56 28.01 5.00 5.25
N ASN A 57 27.77 4.27 4.18
CA ASN A 57 26.87 3.11 4.20
C ASN A 57 27.55 1.85 4.78
N PHE A 58 26.78 1.06 5.51
CA PHE A 58 27.15 -0.21 6.10
C PHE A 58 26.22 -1.31 5.57
N LEU A 59 26.67 -2.03 4.53
CA LEU A 59 25.87 -3.09 3.91
C LEU A 59 25.81 -4.34 4.81
N PRO A 60 24.67 -5.04 4.89
CA PRO A 60 24.58 -6.29 5.62
C PRO A 60 25.45 -7.37 5.00
N GLN A 61 25.85 -8.35 5.80
CA GLN A 61 26.59 -9.51 5.33
C GLN A 61 25.63 -10.55 4.75
N PHE A 62 25.96 -11.08 3.57
CA PHE A 62 25.24 -12.21 2.97
C PHE A 62 26.15 -13.45 2.97
N PRO A 63 25.68 -14.60 3.50
CA PRO A 63 26.50 -15.81 3.55
C PRO A 63 26.59 -16.45 2.17
N THR A 64 27.79 -16.78 1.75
CA THR A 64 28.09 -17.45 0.47
C THR A 64 28.56 -18.89 0.68
N PRO A 65 28.26 -19.81 -0.24
CA PRO A 65 28.76 -21.18 -0.17
C PRO A 65 30.28 -21.23 -0.38
N ASP A 66 30.93 -22.18 0.30
CA ASP A 66 32.35 -22.55 0.10
C ASP A 66 33.35 -21.39 0.13
N GLY A 67 33.04 -20.29 0.84
CA GLY A 67 33.89 -19.11 0.93
C GLY A 67 34.00 -18.29 -0.37
N MET A 68 33.07 -18.49 -1.32
CA MET A 68 32.97 -17.71 -2.55
C MET A 68 32.77 -16.22 -2.24
N THR A 69 33.32 -15.34 -3.08
CA THR A 69 33.08 -13.90 -2.94
C THR A 69 31.63 -13.55 -3.28
N LEU A 70 31.10 -12.45 -2.73
CA LEU A 70 29.76 -11.96 -3.10
C LEU A 70 29.66 -11.67 -4.60
N ASP A 71 30.76 -11.19 -5.19
CA ASP A 71 30.88 -10.84 -6.59
C ASP A 71 30.70 -12.06 -7.49
N ASP A 72 31.46 -13.11 -7.23
CA ASP A 72 31.39 -14.36 -8.00
C ASP A 72 30.03 -15.04 -7.82
N PHE A 73 29.50 -15.02 -6.59
CA PHE A 73 28.22 -15.64 -6.28
C PHE A 73 27.06 -14.93 -6.99
N LEU A 74 27.04 -13.59 -7.02
CA LEU A 74 26.04 -12.82 -7.78
C LEU A 74 26.06 -13.21 -9.27
N VAL A 75 27.24 -13.26 -9.88
CA VAL A 75 27.39 -13.57 -11.32
C VAL A 75 26.91 -14.99 -11.61
N GLN A 76 27.23 -15.95 -10.75
CA GLN A 76 26.78 -17.33 -10.89
C GLN A 76 25.25 -17.43 -10.80
N GLU A 77 24.64 -16.86 -9.77
CA GLU A 77 23.19 -16.90 -9.56
C GLU A 77 22.43 -16.16 -10.67
N ALA A 78 22.94 -15.01 -11.13
CA ALA A 78 22.33 -14.25 -12.20
C ALA A 78 22.34 -15.03 -13.53
N LYS A 79 23.45 -15.73 -13.85
CA LYS A 79 23.53 -16.60 -15.03
C LYS A 79 22.60 -17.80 -14.93
N ALA A 80 22.58 -18.48 -13.79
CA ALA A 80 21.69 -19.61 -13.56
C ALA A 80 20.22 -19.20 -13.66
N GLY A 81 19.87 -18.04 -13.08
CA GLY A 81 18.52 -17.47 -13.16
C GLY A 81 18.11 -17.10 -14.59
N LEU A 82 19.02 -16.53 -15.38
CA LEU A 82 18.75 -16.19 -16.78
C LEU A 82 18.44 -17.43 -17.63
N GLU A 83 19.14 -18.56 -17.41
CA GLU A 83 18.85 -19.81 -18.12
C GLU A 83 17.40 -20.28 -17.89
N VAL A 84 16.93 -20.18 -16.64
CA VAL A 84 15.53 -20.52 -16.31
C VAL A 84 14.56 -19.57 -16.99
N ARG A 85 14.81 -18.25 -16.91
CA ARG A 85 13.94 -17.23 -17.54
C ARG A 85 13.87 -17.38 -19.06
N LEU A 86 14.99 -17.65 -19.73
CA LEU A 86 15.02 -17.85 -21.17
C LEU A 86 14.28 -19.11 -21.60
N ALA A 87 14.30 -20.17 -20.77
CA ALA A 87 13.50 -21.37 -21.03
C ALA A 87 11.99 -21.13 -20.86
N GLU A 88 11.59 -20.29 -19.89
CA GLU A 88 10.21 -19.86 -19.68
C GLU A 88 9.71 -18.97 -20.84
N LEU A 89 10.50 -17.96 -21.23
CA LEU A 89 10.15 -17.01 -22.29
C LEU A 89 10.18 -17.62 -23.69
N TYR A 90 11.17 -18.46 -23.96
CA TYR A 90 11.40 -19.08 -25.28
C TYR A 90 11.52 -20.60 -25.12
N PRO A 91 10.39 -21.33 -25.00
CA PRO A 91 10.40 -22.78 -24.87
C PRO A 91 11.07 -23.47 -26.06
N ASP A 92 10.99 -22.89 -27.25
CA ASP A 92 11.70 -23.33 -28.46
C ASP A 92 13.21 -23.02 -28.36
N PRO A 93 14.09 -24.05 -28.38
CA PRO A 93 15.54 -23.86 -28.34
C PRO A 93 16.11 -23.01 -29.47
N GLU A 94 15.54 -23.04 -30.68
CA GLU A 94 16.07 -22.28 -31.82
C GLU A 94 15.82 -20.78 -31.65
N VAL A 95 14.60 -20.41 -31.25
CA VAL A 95 14.26 -19.02 -30.93
C VAL A 95 15.09 -18.52 -29.75
N ARG A 96 15.26 -19.36 -28.72
CA ARG A 96 16.09 -19.04 -27.56
C ARG A 96 17.54 -18.77 -27.95
N ALA A 97 18.12 -19.60 -28.82
CA ALA A 97 19.49 -19.41 -29.29
C ALA A 97 19.67 -18.10 -30.08
N GLN A 98 18.65 -17.66 -30.83
CA GLN A 98 18.68 -16.40 -31.57
C GLN A 98 18.59 -15.17 -30.65
N ARG A 99 17.83 -15.26 -29.56
CA ARG A 99 17.62 -14.16 -28.60
C ARG A 99 18.75 -14.05 -27.56
N ARG A 100 19.35 -15.17 -27.16
CA ARG A 100 20.35 -15.27 -26.09
C ARG A 100 21.51 -14.24 -26.17
N PRO A 101 22.10 -13.92 -27.33
CA PRO A 101 23.21 -12.95 -27.38
C PRO A 101 22.88 -11.56 -26.83
N GLU A 102 21.65 -11.10 -27.01
CA GLU A 102 21.17 -9.81 -26.49
C GLU A 102 21.10 -9.82 -24.95
N TYR A 103 20.57 -10.91 -24.38
CA TYR A 103 20.44 -11.07 -22.93
C TYR A 103 21.81 -11.27 -22.27
N ASP A 104 22.69 -12.08 -22.86
CA ASP A 104 24.05 -12.30 -22.36
C ASP A 104 24.84 -10.98 -22.30
N ALA A 105 24.77 -10.18 -23.36
CA ALA A 105 25.46 -8.89 -23.41
C ALA A 105 24.95 -7.90 -22.34
N ARG A 106 23.62 -7.85 -22.15
CA ARG A 106 23.00 -7.00 -21.11
C ARG A 106 23.35 -7.50 -19.71
N LEU A 107 23.31 -8.80 -19.46
CA LEU A 107 23.63 -9.40 -18.17
C LEU A 107 25.09 -9.11 -17.78
N ASP A 108 26.03 -9.31 -18.69
CA ASP A 108 27.45 -9.05 -18.45
C ASP A 108 27.73 -7.57 -18.16
N PHE A 109 27.06 -6.66 -18.86
CA PHE A 109 27.17 -5.22 -18.60
C PHE A 109 26.66 -4.87 -17.20
N GLU A 110 25.43 -5.28 -16.87
CA GLU A 110 24.81 -4.99 -15.57
C GLU A 110 25.61 -5.61 -14.40
N CYS A 111 26.02 -6.87 -14.52
CA CYS A 111 26.87 -7.52 -13.53
C CYS A 111 28.13 -6.69 -13.29
N LYS A 112 28.88 -6.33 -14.33
CA LYS A 112 30.11 -5.51 -14.19
C LYS A 112 29.83 -4.20 -13.46
N THR A 113 28.75 -3.50 -13.79
CA THR A 113 28.39 -2.24 -13.12
C THR A 113 28.05 -2.46 -11.64
N ILE A 114 27.28 -3.50 -11.29
CA ILE A 114 26.92 -3.82 -9.91
C ILE A 114 28.16 -4.14 -9.07
N LEU A 115 29.10 -4.92 -9.62
CA LEU A 115 30.36 -5.26 -8.94
C LEU A 115 31.23 -4.02 -8.73
N GLN A 116 31.41 -3.20 -9.76
CA GLN A 116 32.20 -1.95 -9.68
C GLN A 116 31.68 -0.98 -8.62
N MET A 117 30.36 -0.95 -8.41
CA MET A 117 29.72 -0.07 -7.43
C MET A 117 29.64 -0.67 -6.02
N GLY A 118 30.00 -1.94 -5.85
CA GLY A 118 30.02 -2.61 -4.54
C GLY A 118 28.65 -3.00 -4.01
N PHE A 119 27.68 -3.30 -4.89
CA PHE A 119 26.31 -3.70 -4.49
C PHE A 119 25.92 -5.18 -4.66
N PRO A 120 26.82 -6.19 -4.84
CA PRO A 120 26.37 -7.56 -5.04
C PRO A 120 25.63 -8.13 -3.83
N GLY A 121 26.12 -7.87 -2.61
CA GLY A 121 25.46 -8.30 -1.38
C GLY A 121 24.04 -7.75 -1.24
N TYR A 122 23.80 -6.51 -1.66
CA TYR A 122 22.47 -5.90 -1.63
C TYR A 122 21.49 -6.64 -2.54
N PHE A 123 21.88 -6.94 -3.78
CA PHE A 123 21.03 -7.71 -4.71
C PHE A 123 20.75 -9.13 -4.19
N LEU A 124 21.74 -9.80 -3.62
CA LEU A 124 21.59 -11.15 -3.07
C LEU A 124 20.63 -11.17 -1.88
N ILE A 125 20.71 -10.20 -0.97
CA ILE A 125 19.78 -10.06 0.16
C ILE A 125 18.36 -9.85 -0.35
N VAL A 126 18.18 -8.96 -1.33
CA VAL A 126 16.86 -8.67 -1.92
C VAL A 126 16.28 -9.90 -2.62
N ALA A 127 17.09 -10.61 -3.40
CA ALA A 127 16.66 -11.85 -4.05
C ALA A 127 16.26 -12.93 -3.04
N ASP A 128 17.01 -13.08 -1.95
CA ASP A 128 16.78 -14.09 -0.92
C ASP A 128 15.38 -13.97 -0.28
N PHE A 129 15.04 -12.82 0.30
CA PHE A 129 13.74 -12.68 0.97
C PHE A 129 12.56 -12.63 -0.01
N ILE A 130 12.76 -12.15 -1.25
CA ILE A 130 11.72 -12.18 -2.29
C ILE A 130 11.43 -13.62 -2.71
N ASN A 131 12.47 -14.39 -3.02
CA ASN A 131 12.32 -15.78 -3.45
C ASN A 131 11.76 -16.65 -2.34
N TRP A 132 12.18 -16.41 -1.09
CA TRP A 132 11.55 -17.04 0.07
C TRP A 132 10.05 -16.73 0.14
N GLY A 133 9.66 -15.46 -0.03
CA GLY A 133 8.25 -15.05 -0.06
C GLY A 133 7.44 -15.79 -1.12
N LYS A 134 7.93 -15.78 -2.38
CA LYS A 134 7.30 -16.49 -3.50
C LYS A 134 7.12 -17.99 -3.24
N GLN A 135 8.11 -18.64 -2.61
CA GLN A 135 8.09 -20.08 -2.31
C GLN A 135 7.23 -20.44 -1.08
N ASN A 136 6.94 -19.49 -0.19
CA ASN A 136 6.22 -19.73 1.07
C ASN A 136 4.79 -19.16 1.08
N GLY A 137 4.22 -18.90 -0.09
CA GLY A 137 2.85 -18.39 -0.21
C GLY A 137 2.71 -16.95 0.29
N VAL A 138 3.71 -16.11 0.03
CA VAL A 138 3.62 -14.65 0.17
C VAL A 138 3.75 -14.04 -1.23
N PRO A 139 2.64 -13.66 -1.86
CA PRO A 139 2.68 -12.97 -3.16
C PRO A 139 3.54 -11.72 -3.09
N VAL A 140 4.38 -11.60 -4.11
CA VAL A 140 5.27 -10.45 -4.33
C VAL A 140 4.83 -9.79 -5.64
N GLY A 141 4.87 -8.47 -5.65
CA GLY A 141 4.60 -7.68 -6.84
C GLY A 141 5.66 -7.92 -7.92
N PRO A 142 5.33 -7.64 -9.19
CA PRO A 142 6.22 -7.87 -10.32
C PRO A 142 7.46 -6.96 -10.35
N GLY A 143 7.53 -6.00 -9.44
CA GLY A 143 8.56 -4.99 -9.31
C GLY A 143 7.95 -3.61 -9.07
N ARG A 144 8.78 -2.66 -8.65
CA ARG A 144 8.38 -1.27 -8.47
C ARG A 144 9.57 -0.33 -8.69
N GLY A 145 9.25 0.87 -9.17
CA GLY A 145 10.26 1.89 -9.41
C GLY A 145 11.14 1.52 -10.60
N SER A 146 12.39 1.97 -10.56
CA SER A 146 13.36 1.68 -11.63
C SER A 146 13.94 0.27 -11.58
N GLY A 147 13.76 -0.48 -10.48
CA GLY A 147 14.32 -1.83 -10.32
C GLY A 147 13.91 -2.80 -11.43
N ALA A 148 12.71 -2.64 -12.00
CA ALA A 148 12.22 -3.43 -13.13
C ALA A 148 13.02 -3.23 -14.43
N GLY A 149 13.91 -2.23 -14.51
CA GLY A 149 14.81 -2.02 -15.65
C GLY A 149 16.09 -2.88 -15.63
N SER A 150 16.33 -3.65 -14.57
CA SER A 150 17.51 -4.51 -14.45
C SER A 150 17.22 -5.95 -14.90
N LEU A 151 18.01 -6.43 -15.87
CA LEU A 151 18.01 -7.83 -16.28
C LEU A 151 18.60 -8.73 -15.19
N VAL A 152 19.57 -8.25 -14.41
CA VAL A 152 20.08 -8.99 -13.23
C VAL A 152 18.96 -9.18 -12.20
N ALA A 153 18.17 -8.14 -11.91
CA ALA A 153 17.02 -8.26 -11.01
C ALA A 153 15.97 -9.26 -11.54
N TYR A 154 15.68 -9.22 -12.84
CA TYR A 154 14.76 -10.18 -13.47
C TYR A 154 15.27 -11.63 -13.41
N SER A 155 16.57 -11.82 -13.65
CA SER A 155 17.24 -13.13 -13.62
C SER A 155 17.25 -13.73 -12.21
N LEU A 156 17.51 -12.91 -11.20
CA LEU A 156 17.46 -13.30 -9.78
C LEU A 156 16.03 -13.42 -9.23
N ARG A 157 15.00 -13.24 -10.07
CA ARG A 157 13.57 -13.23 -9.72
C ARG A 157 13.17 -12.17 -8.68
N ILE A 158 13.97 -11.09 -8.58
CA ILE A 158 13.60 -9.88 -7.84
C ILE A 158 12.43 -9.19 -8.53
N THR A 159 12.46 -9.09 -9.87
CA THR A 159 11.37 -8.59 -10.71
C THR A 159 10.82 -9.70 -11.61
N ASP A 160 9.60 -9.51 -12.12
CA ASP A 160 8.90 -10.50 -12.95
C ASP A 160 8.58 -10.02 -14.36
N LEU A 161 8.98 -8.79 -14.72
CA LEU A 161 8.81 -8.25 -16.05
C LEU A 161 10.13 -8.27 -16.83
N ASP A 162 10.09 -8.75 -18.08
CA ASP A 162 11.26 -8.74 -18.97
C ASP A 162 11.62 -7.30 -19.37
N PRO A 163 12.79 -6.78 -18.94
CA PRO A 163 13.18 -5.41 -19.25
C PRO A 163 13.49 -5.19 -20.74
N LEU A 164 13.95 -6.19 -21.48
CA LEU A 164 14.30 -6.04 -22.88
C LEU A 164 13.05 -5.96 -23.77
N ALA A 165 12.04 -6.80 -23.49
CA ALA A 165 10.77 -6.79 -24.21
C ALA A 165 10.07 -5.42 -24.23
N TYR A 166 10.20 -4.65 -23.13
CA TYR A 166 9.56 -3.35 -22.97
C TYR A 166 10.54 -2.17 -22.99
N ALA A 167 11.78 -2.37 -23.42
CA ALA A 167 12.83 -1.34 -23.49
C ALA A 167 13.00 -0.56 -22.16
N LEU A 168 13.06 -1.29 -21.04
CA LEU A 168 13.31 -0.74 -19.71
C LEU A 168 14.83 -0.59 -19.48
N LEU A 169 15.24 0.57 -18.98
CA LEU A 169 16.65 0.96 -18.94
C LEU A 169 17.26 0.72 -17.56
N PHE A 170 18.41 0.02 -17.53
CA PHE A 170 19.16 -0.25 -16.31
C PHE A 170 19.78 1.02 -15.74
N GLU A 171 20.28 1.91 -16.59
CA GLU A 171 20.98 3.14 -16.20
C GLU A 171 20.07 4.13 -15.47
N ARG A 172 18.75 3.97 -15.65
CA ARG A 172 17.73 4.71 -14.90
C ARG A 172 17.57 4.19 -13.48
N PHE A 173 17.94 2.94 -13.22
CA PHE A 173 18.04 2.33 -11.89
C PHE A 173 19.41 2.59 -11.26
N LEU A 174 20.45 2.14 -11.93
CA LEU A 174 21.83 2.22 -11.46
C LEU A 174 22.69 2.90 -12.53
N ASN A 175 23.07 4.15 -12.30
CA ASN A 175 23.84 4.92 -13.25
C ASN A 175 25.35 4.66 -13.05
N PRO A 176 26.08 4.08 -14.03
CA PRO A 176 27.50 3.79 -13.89
C PRO A 176 28.37 5.05 -13.69
N GLU A 177 27.89 6.21 -14.14
CA GLU A 177 28.60 7.49 -14.01
C GLU A 177 28.33 8.19 -12.66
N ARG A 178 27.49 7.61 -11.79
CA ARG A 178 27.16 8.14 -10.47
C ARG A 178 26.94 7.03 -9.45
N VAL A 179 27.88 6.90 -8.52
CA VAL A 179 27.72 6.00 -7.37
C VAL A 179 26.65 6.54 -6.43
N SER A 180 25.46 5.94 -6.48
CA SER A 180 24.40 6.13 -5.51
C SER A 180 23.80 4.79 -5.15
N MET A 181 23.32 4.69 -3.91
CA MET A 181 22.73 3.46 -3.41
C MET A 181 21.48 3.08 -4.23
N PRO A 182 21.36 1.81 -4.67
CA PRO A 182 20.13 1.31 -5.27
C PRO A 182 19.02 1.25 -4.23
N ASP A 183 17.79 1.49 -4.68
CA ASP A 183 16.60 1.47 -3.83
C ASP A 183 15.54 0.56 -4.49
N PHE A 184 15.41 -0.67 -3.99
CA PHE A 184 14.32 -1.56 -4.34
C PHE A 184 13.14 -1.35 -3.38
N ASP A 185 12.10 -0.72 -3.90
CA ASP A 185 10.77 -0.81 -3.30
C ASP A 185 10.16 -2.18 -3.65
N ILE A 186 9.71 -2.95 -2.67
CA ILE A 186 9.09 -4.25 -2.90
C ILE A 186 7.67 -4.28 -2.36
N ASP A 187 6.72 -4.62 -3.23
CA ASP A 187 5.34 -4.82 -2.85
C ASP A 187 5.12 -6.29 -2.45
N PHE A 188 4.63 -6.52 -1.24
CA PHE A 188 4.15 -7.80 -0.75
C PHE A 188 2.62 -7.74 -0.56
N CYS A 189 1.94 -8.88 -0.56
CA CYS A 189 0.55 -8.91 -0.10
C CYS A 189 0.46 -8.40 1.35
N GLN A 190 -0.59 -7.66 1.66
CA GLN A 190 -0.74 -6.99 2.95
C GLN A 190 -0.83 -7.99 4.12
N ASP A 191 -1.55 -9.10 3.92
CA ASP A 191 -1.87 -10.08 4.97
C ASP A 191 -0.66 -10.89 5.41
N ASN A 192 0.25 -11.21 4.49
CA ASN A 192 1.38 -12.13 4.77
C ASN A 192 2.75 -11.45 4.80
N ARG A 193 2.84 -10.14 4.58
CA ARG A 193 4.12 -9.41 4.59
C ARG A 193 4.93 -9.60 5.87
N TRP A 194 4.26 -9.67 7.03
CA TRP A 194 4.93 -9.86 8.32
C TRP A 194 5.76 -11.15 8.36
N ARG A 195 5.38 -12.19 7.61
CA ARG A 195 6.12 -13.46 7.52
C ARG A 195 7.50 -13.26 6.89
N VAL A 196 7.62 -12.36 5.92
CA VAL A 196 8.91 -12.03 5.28
C VAL A 196 9.79 -11.23 6.24
N ILE A 197 9.21 -10.30 7.00
CA ILE A 197 9.92 -9.58 8.06
C ILE A 197 10.47 -10.57 9.08
N GLU A 198 9.65 -11.54 9.49
CA GLU A 198 10.07 -12.57 10.43
C GLU A 198 11.15 -13.48 9.86
N TYR A 199 11.05 -13.87 8.58
CA TYR A 199 12.11 -14.61 7.88
C TYR A 199 13.43 -13.83 7.92
N VAL A 200 13.42 -12.56 7.52
CA VAL A 200 14.62 -11.71 7.54
C VAL A 200 15.19 -11.61 8.96
N ARG A 201 14.33 -11.44 9.96
CA ARG A 201 14.73 -11.39 11.38
C ARG A 201 15.40 -12.68 11.85
N GLN A 202 14.89 -13.84 11.43
CA GLN A 202 15.49 -15.14 11.74
C GLN A 202 16.78 -15.39 10.96
N ARG A 203 16.82 -14.97 9.69
CA ARG A 203 17.90 -15.23 8.73
C ARG A 203 19.16 -14.40 9.00
N TYR A 204 18.98 -13.11 9.29
CA TYR A 204 20.07 -12.13 9.50
C TYR A 204 20.31 -11.82 10.99
N GLY A 205 19.42 -12.30 11.87
CA GLY A 205 19.53 -12.18 13.32
C GLY A 205 18.65 -11.09 13.91
N ALA A 206 17.94 -11.41 14.99
CA ALA A 206 16.94 -10.52 15.60
C ALA A 206 17.52 -9.19 16.14
N GLN A 207 18.82 -9.15 16.44
CA GLN A 207 19.50 -7.94 16.89
C GLN A 207 19.97 -7.04 15.73
N ALA A 208 19.99 -7.58 14.50
CA ALA A 208 20.43 -6.91 13.28
C ALA A 208 19.27 -6.37 12.44
N VAL A 209 18.03 -6.67 12.81
CA VAL A 209 16.82 -6.31 12.06
C VAL A 209 15.86 -5.53 12.93
N SER A 210 15.39 -4.40 12.43
CA SER A 210 14.43 -3.51 13.10
C SER A 210 13.54 -2.84 12.07
N GLN A 211 12.36 -2.39 12.49
CA GLN A 211 11.57 -1.46 11.69
C GLN A 211 12.03 -0.01 11.93
N ILE A 212 11.59 0.92 11.10
CA ILE A 212 11.93 2.35 11.21
C ILE A 212 10.81 3.10 11.95
N ALA A 213 11.14 4.05 12.83
CA ALA A 213 10.11 4.89 13.46
C ALA A 213 9.53 5.88 12.46
N THR A 214 8.27 6.23 12.69
CA THR A 214 7.67 7.42 12.12
C THR A 214 7.24 8.34 13.24
N PHE A 215 7.40 9.64 13.05
CA PHE A 215 6.94 10.63 13.99
C PHE A 215 5.66 11.26 13.46
N GLY A 216 4.55 10.99 14.12
CA GLY A 216 3.30 11.67 13.81
C GLY A 216 3.38 13.10 14.32
N THR A 217 3.35 14.07 13.42
CA THR A 217 3.33 15.49 13.77
C THR A 217 1.90 16.00 13.94
N MET A 218 1.75 17.11 14.65
CA MET A 218 0.48 17.80 14.79
C MET A 218 0.13 18.57 13.50
N SER A 219 -0.55 17.89 12.56
CA SER A 219 -1.05 18.55 11.35
C SER A 219 -2.03 19.67 11.68
N SER A 220 -2.13 20.69 10.81
CA SER A 220 -2.96 21.89 10.99
C SER A 220 -4.42 21.57 11.36
N LYS A 221 -5.01 20.52 10.76
CA LYS A 221 -6.37 20.06 11.11
C LYS A 221 -6.44 19.37 12.48
N ALA A 222 -5.43 18.58 12.83
CA ALA A 222 -5.39 17.86 14.09
C ALA A 222 -5.11 18.79 15.28
N VAL A 223 -4.15 19.71 15.13
CA VAL A 223 -3.77 20.67 16.18
C VAL A 223 -4.94 21.55 16.58
N ILE A 224 -5.75 22.03 15.64
CA ILE A 224 -6.97 22.81 15.93
C ILE A 224 -7.96 22.03 16.80
N ARG A 225 -8.16 20.73 16.51
CA ARG A 225 -9.07 19.88 17.29
C ARG A 225 -8.51 19.56 18.67
N ASP A 226 -7.21 19.32 18.78
CA ASP A 226 -6.57 18.97 20.05
C ASP A 226 -6.48 20.19 20.98
N VAL A 227 -6.03 21.35 20.47
CA VAL A 227 -6.00 22.61 21.24
C VAL A 227 -7.42 23.00 21.63
N GLY A 228 -8.38 22.96 20.69
CA GLY A 228 -9.77 23.28 20.99
C GLY A 228 -10.38 22.37 22.07
N ARG A 229 -10.05 21.08 22.08
CA ARG A 229 -10.47 20.15 23.14
C ARG A 229 -9.88 20.54 24.49
N VAL A 230 -8.58 20.84 24.55
CA VAL A 230 -7.92 21.27 25.80
C VAL A 230 -8.48 22.62 26.26
N PHE A 231 -8.83 23.50 25.34
CA PHE A 231 -9.42 24.80 25.62
C PHE A 231 -10.89 24.70 26.09
N GLY A 232 -11.53 23.54 25.93
CA GLY A 232 -12.92 23.29 26.35
C GLY A 232 -13.98 23.65 25.31
N LEU A 233 -13.59 23.80 24.04
CA LEU A 233 -14.50 24.16 22.96
C LEU A 233 -15.35 22.95 22.48
N PRO A 234 -16.58 23.18 21.99
CA PRO A 234 -17.42 22.11 21.44
C PRO A 234 -16.76 21.42 20.23
N TYR A 235 -16.83 20.08 20.18
CA TYR A 235 -16.25 19.30 19.08
C TYR A 235 -16.76 19.74 17.69
N SER A 236 -18.05 20.05 17.57
CA SER A 236 -18.67 20.49 16.32
C SER A 236 -18.07 21.79 15.79
N MET A 237 -17.71 22.72 16.68
CA MET A 237 -17.06 23.97 16.33
C MET A 237 -15.65 23.72 15.81
N CYS A 238 -14.84 22.96 16.54
CA CYS A 238 -13.47 22.62 16.12
C CYS A 238 -13.45 21.81 14.82
N ASP A 239 -14.40 20.88 14.63
CA ASP A 239 -14.52 20.12 13.38
C ASP A 239 -14.86 21.03 12.20
N ARG A 240 -15.79 21.98 12.37
CA ARG A 240 -16.12 22.98 11.35
C ARG A 240 -14.90 23.82 10.96
N ILE A 241 -14.14 24.35 11.93
CA ILE A 241 -12.93 25.14 11.67
C ILE A 241 -11.88 24.28 10.95
N SER A 242 -11.64 23.04 11.42
CA SER A 242 -10.65 22.14 10.81
C SER A 242 -10.97 21.77 9.36
N LYS A 243 -12.26 21.77 8.97
CA LYS A 243 -12.71 21.48 7.60
C LYS A 243 -12.43 22.62 6.63
N LEU A 244 -12.38 23.86 7.11
CA LEU A 244 -12.06 25.05 6.32
C LEU A 244 -10.59 25.13 5.91
N ILE A 245 -9.69 24.42 6.61
CA ILE A 245 -8.27 24.38 6.23
C ILE A 245 -8.13 23.70 4.85
N PRO A 246 -7.60 24.41 3.83
CA PRO A 246 -7.43 23.87 2.48
C PRO A 246 -6.51 22.65 2.46
N ILE A 247 -6.73 21.77 1.48
CA ILE A 247 -5.88 20.60 1.23
C ILE A 247 -5.28 20.76 -0.17
N VAL A 248 -3.95 20.81 -0.23
CA VAL A 248 -3.19 20.85 -1.48
C VAL A 248 -2.35 19.58 -1.54
N GLN A 249 -2.45 18.83 -2.64
CA GLN A 249 -1.70 17.58 -2.85
C GLN A 249 -1.87 16.56 -1.69
N ASN A 250 -3.11 16.39 -1.19
CA ASN A 250 -3.46 15.53 -0.06
C ASN A 250 -2.84 15.91 1.29
N LYS A 251 -2.24 17.09 1.43
CA LYS A 251 -1.77 17.62 2.71
C LYS A 251 -2.53 18.90 3.06
N PRO A 252 -2.96 19.07 4.32
CA PRO A 252 -3.45 20.37 4.76
C PRO A 252 -2.32 21.39 4.62
N VAL A 253 -2.66 22.60 4.16
CA VAL A 253 -1.73 23.75 4.20
C VAL A 253 -1.50 24.17 5.65
N SER A 254 -0.41 24.90 5.90
CA SER A 254 -0.13 25.44 7.24
C SER A 254 -1.25 26.35 7.73
N LEU A 255 -1.36 26.56 9.04
CA LEU A 255 -2.37 27.47 9.60
C LEU A 255 -2.22 28.90 9.08
N ALA A 256 -0.98 29.37 8.87
CA ALA A 256 -0.71 30.68 8.30
C ALA A 256 -1.24 30.80 6.86
N GLU A 257 -0.91 29.82 6.00
CA GLU A 257 -1.41 29.78 4.62
C GLU A 257 -2.93 29.60 4.55
N ALA A 258 -3.52 28.82 5.47
CA ALA A 258 -4.96 28.64 5.55
C ALA A 258 -5.68 29.98 5.80
N LEU A 259 -5.14 30.82 6.70
CA LEU A 259 -5.68 32.17 6.94
C LEU A 259 -5.54 33.08 5.73
N GLU A 260 -4.50 32.92 4.91
CA GLU A 260 -4.33 33.67 3.67
C GLU A 260 -5.31 33.23 2.59
N GLN A 261 -5.50 31.92 2.42
CA GLN A 261 -6.25 31.32 1.32
C GLN A 261 -7.77 31.25 1.56
N GLU A 262 -8.22 31.15 2.81
CA GLU A 262 -9.64 30.95 3.16
C GLU A 262 -10.22 32.17 3.90
N PRO A 263 -10.96 33.07 3.21
CA PRO A 263 -11.56 34.25 3.81
C PRO A 263 -12.52 33.93 4.96
N ALA A 264 -13.23 32.79 4.93
CA ALA A 264 -14.18 32.42 5.96
C ALA A 264 -13.53 32.27 7.35
N LEU A 265 -12.24 31.86 7.41
CA LEU A 265 -11.51 31.78 8.68
C LEU A 265 -11.29 33.17 9.29
N LYS A 266 -10.96 34.17 8.46
CA LYS A 266 -10.79 35.56 8.90
C LYS A 266 -12.11 36.18 9.38
N GLU A 267 -13.21 35.88 8.69
CA GLU A 267 -14.55 36.31 9.09
C GLU A 267 -14.93 35.72 10.46
N MET A 268 -14.69 34.43 10.68
CA MET A 268 -14.93 33.78 11.98
C MET A 268 -14.08 34.39 13.11
N MET A 269 -12.86 34.83 12.83
CA MET A 269 -11.99 35.50 13.81
C MET A 269 -12.41 36.95 14.11
N ALA A 270 -13.18 37.57 13.21
CA ALA A 270 -13.72 38.93 13.37
C ALA A 270 -15.10 38.96 14.04
N ASP A 271 -15.71 37.79 14.26
CA ASP A 271 -17.00 37.66 14.93
C ASP A 271 -16.96 38.17 16.38
N GLU A 272 -17.98 38.93 16.80
CA GLU A 272 -18.02 39.56 18.12
C GLU A 272 -18.28 38.58 19.28
N GLN A 273 -18.82 37.39 19.01
CA GLN A 273 -19.11 36.39 20.05
C GLN A 273 -17.94 35.44 20.25
N ASP A 274 -17.51 34.77 19.18
CA ASP A 274 -16.52 33.68 19.25
C ASP A 274 -15.13 34.09 18.72
N GLY A 275 -14.98 35.27 18.11
CA GLY A 275 -13.76 35.63 17.36
C GLY A 275 -12.50 35.80 18.20
N GLU A 276 -12.60 36.26 19.45
CA GLU A 276 -11.44 36.30 20.38
C GLU A 276 -10.94 34.90 20.74
N THR A 277 -11.87 34.02 21.11
CA THR A 277 -11.62 32.60 21.39
C THR A 277 -10.96 31.89 20.20
N ILE A 278 -11.42 32.17 18.98
CA ILE A 278 -10.86 31.59 17.76
C ILE A 278 -9.46 32.16 17.47
N ARG A 279 -9.21 33.45 17.73
CA ARG A 279 -7.87 34.04 17.60
C ARG A 279 -6.85 33.40 18.54
N GLU A 280 -7.23 33.22 19.80
CA GLU A 280 -6.36 32.55 20.78
C GLU A 280 -6.13 31.08 20.43
N LEU A 281 -7.15 30.37 19.94
CA LEU A 281 -7.02 29.02 19.41
C LEU A 281 -5.96 28.95 18.30
N PHE A 282 -5.98 29.88 17.34
CA PHE A 282 -5.01 29.92 16.24
C PHE A 282 -3.59 30.29 16.70
N ASP A 283 -3.42 31.22 17.64
CA ASP A 283 -2.10 31.56 18.19
C ASP A 283 -1.47 30.36 18.91
N LEU A 284 -2.24 29.70 19.80
CA LEU A 284 -1.77 28.50 20.49
C LEU A 284 -1.53 27.33 19.54
N ALA A 285 -2.42 27.10 18.58
CA ALA A 285 -2.27 26.04 17.59
C ALA A 285 -1.07 26.27 16.67
N GLY A 286 -0.80 27.50 16.25
CA GLY A 286 0.35 27.83 15.40
C GLY A 286 1.69 27.54 16.06
N ARG A 287 1.80 27.70 17.39
CA ARG A 287 3.02 27.34 18.15
C ARG A 287 3.22 25.83 18.31
N LEU A 288 2.15 25.05 18.15
CA LEU A 288 2.14 23.59 18.31
C LEU A 288 2.10 22.86 16.96
N GLU A 289 1.88 23.58 15.86
CA GLU A 289 1.89 23.04 14.51
C GLU A 289 3.22 22.35 14.22
N ASP A 290 3.16 21.20 13.55
CA ASP A 290 4.29 20.36 13.18
C ASP A 290 5.16 19.79 14.32
N LEU A 291 4.81 20.07 15.59
CA LEU A 291 5.46 19.40 16.71
C LEU A 291 5.16 17.89 16.69
N THR A 292 6.17 17.10 17.10
CA THR A 292 6.03 15.64 17.20
C THR A 292 5.07 15.26 18.32
N ARG A 293 4.06 14.46 18.00
CA ARG A 293 3.00 14.04 18.92
C ARG A 293 3.20 12.62 19.43
N ASN A 294 3.47 11.69 18.52
CA ASN A 294 3.53 10.27 18.84
C ASN A 294 4.56 9.55 17.98
N ILE A 295 5.05 8.44 18.54
CA ILE A 295 5.90 7.50 17.84
C ILE A 295 4.98 6.48 17.17
N GLY A 296 5.12 6.36 15.87
CA GLY A 296 4.55 5.31 15.03
C GLY A 296 5.64 4.43 14.47
N MET A 297 5.21 3.42 13.72
CA MET A 297 6.08 2.50 13.00
C MET A 297 5.91 2.75 11.50
N HIS A 298 7.02 2.83 10.76
CA HIS A 298 7.00 2.99 9.32
C HIS A 298 6.28 1.80 8.71
N ALA A 299 5.28 2.09 7.88
CA ALA A 299 4.38 1.07 7.37
C ALA A 299 5.10 -0.01 6.58
N GLY A 300 6.28 0.23 5.99
CA GLY A 300 7.05 -0.77 5.26
C GLY A 300 8.57 -0.76 5.50
N GLY A 301 9.08 0.07 6.39
CA GLY A 301 10.52 0.34 6.45
C GLY A 301 11.19 -0.67 7.36
N VAL A 302 12.07 -1.49 6.77
CA VAL A 302 12.87 -2.50 7.48
C VAL A 302 14.34 -2.16 7.33
N LEU A 303 15.07 -2.17 8.44
CA LEU A 303 16.52 -2.01 8.50
C LEU A 303 17.16 -3.37 8.66
N ILE A 304 18.24 -3.59 7.93
CA ILE A 304 19.14 -4.71 8.15
C ILE A 304 20.53 -4.10 8.35
N ALA A 305 21.13 -4.35 9.51
CA ALA A 305 22.49 -3.94 9.83
C ALA A 305 23.46 -5.10 9.60
N PRO A 306 24.76 -4.84 9.36
CA PRO A 306 25.78 -5.89 9.34
C PRO A 306 26.05 -6.53 10.71
N GLY A 307 25.55 -5.94 11.79
CA GLY A 307 25.74 -6.35 13.17
C GLY A 307 24.55 -5.92 14.02
N LYS A 308 24.76 -5.57 15.29
CA LYS A 308 23.66 -5.13 16.15
C LYS A 308 23.20 -3.73 15.73
N ILE A 309 21.90 -3.52 15.62
CA ILE A 309 21.35 -2.19 15.28
C ILE A 309 21.70 -1.16 16.36
N THR A 310 21.81 -1.57 17.62
CA THR A 310 22.20 -0.71 18.75
C THR A 310 23.59 -0.10 18.61
N ASP A 311 24.44 -0.64 17.73
CA ASP A 311 25.75 -0.06 17.44
C ASP A 311 25.64 1.19 16.55
N PHE A 312 24.48 1.41 15.92
CA PHE A 312 24.20 2.51 14.98
C PHE A 312 23.10 3.45 15.46
N CYS A 313 21.99 2.91 16.01
CA CYS A 313 20.89 3.72 16.51
C CYS A 313 20.19 3.08 17.74
N PRO A 314 19.59 3.91 18.62
CA PRO A 314 18.82 3.38 19.73
C PRO A 314 17.50 2.77 19.26
N ILE A 315 16.97 1.83 20.04
CA ILE A 315 15.73 1.10 19.75
C ILE A 315 14.60 1.55 20.68
N TYR A 316 13.38 1.58 20.17
CA TYR A 316 12.12 1.70 20.85
C TYR A 316 11.33 0.39 20.69
N GLN A 317 10.68 -0.06 21.75
CA GLN A 317 9.76 -1.20 21.69
C GLN A 317 8.51 -0.85 22.49
N ALA A 318 7.35 -0.97 21.86
CA ALA A 318 6.07 -0.77 22.53
C ALA A 318 5.83 -1.87 23.59
N THR A 319 4.88 -1.65 24.49
CA THR A 319 4.45 -2.68 25.45
C THR A 319 3.51 -3.67 24.78
N GLY A 320 3.72 -4.98 25.01
CA GLY A 320 2.89 -6.07 24.47
C GLY A 320 3.73 -7.23 23.93
N ALA A 321 3.15 -8.43 23.90
CA ALA A 321 3.86 -9.64 23.44
C ALA A 321 4.23 -9.58 21.95
N ASP A 322 3.46 -8.84 21.13
CA ASP A 322 3.66 -8.72 19.68
C ASP A 322 4.47 -7.47 19.27
N ALA A 323 5.02 -6.73 20.23
CA ALA A 323 5.72 -5.48 19.96
C ALA A 323 7.06 -5.75 19.25
N SER A 324 7.19 -5.23 18.02
CA SER A 324 8.42 -5.31 17.24
C SER A 324 9.40 -4.20 17.62
N PRO A 325 10.73 -4.45 17.55
CA PRO A 325 11.73 -3.41 17.76
C PRO A 325 11.69 -2.39 16.60
N VAL A 326 11.75 -1.12 16.96
CA VAL A 326 11.72 0.02 16.04
C VAL A 326 12.93 0.92 16.31
N SER A 327 13.61 1.39 15.28
CA SER A 327 14.67 2.40 15.40
C SER A 327 14.08 3.70 15.96
N GLN A 328 14.76 4.37 16.88
CA GLN A 328 14.35 5.71 17.34
C GLN A 328 14.66 6.81 16.32
N PHE A 329 15.49 6.53 15.31
CA PHE A 329 15.69 7.44 14.19
C PHE A 329 14.59 7.24 13.14
N ASP A 330 14.20 8.34 12.51
CA ASP A 330 13.30 8.33 11.37
C ASP A 330 14.02 7.88 10.09
N LYS A 331 13.31 7.93 8.95
CA LYS A 331 13.84 7.51 7.65
C LYS A 331 15.12 8.26 7.26
N ASP A 332 15.19 9.57 7.46
CA ASP A 332 16.30 10.37 6.94
C ASP A 332 17.53 10.21 7.83
N ASP A 333 17.32 10.06 9.14
CA ASP A 333 18.41 9.94 10.10
C ASP A 333 19.01 8.53 10.12
N VAL A 334 18.24 7.45 9.86
CA VAL A 334 18.82 6.10 9.69
C VAL A 334 19.70 6.00 8.45
N GLU A 335 19.32 6.65 7.34
CA GLU A 335 20.11 6.69 6.12
C GLU A 335 21.41 7.47 6.35
N LYS A 336 21.36 8.61 7.04
CA LYS A 336 22.57 9.36 7.44
C LYS A 336 23.47 8.58 8.40
N ALA A 337 22.88 7.78 9.29
CA ALA A 337 23.63 6.87 10.17
C ALA A 337 24.28 5.70 9.41
N GLY A 338 23.98 5.55 8.11
CA GLY A 338 24.63 4.57 7.23
C GLY A 338 23.93 3.22 7.17
N LEU A 339 22.75 3.08 7.78
CA LEU A 339 21.98 1.84 7.74
C LEU A 339 21.24 1.70 6.41
N VAL A 340 21.19 0.48 5.90
CA VAL A 340 20.44 0.16 4.69
C VAL A 340 18.97 -0.05 5.02
N LYS A 341 18.12 0.70 4.34
CA LYS A 341 16.68 0.55 4.38
C LYS A 341 16.19 -0.34 3.23
N PHE A 342 15.20 -1.15 3.54
CA PHE A 342 14.40 -1.89 2.58
C PHE A 342 12.92 -1.54 2.79
N ASP A 343 12.21 -1.22 1.70
CA ASP A 343 10.78 -0.91 1.76
C ASP A 343 9.93 -2.13 1.40
N PHE A 344 9.35 -2.74 2.41
CA PHE A 344 8.41 -3.85 2.33
C PHE A 344 7.00 -3.24 2.35
N LEU A 345 6.48 -2.90 1.19
CA LEU A 345 5.17 -2.27 1.07
C LEU A 345 4.07 -3.33 1.09
N GLY A 346 2.92 -3.00 1.70
CA GLY A 346 1.73 -3.84 1.66
C GLY A 346 0.84 -3.39 0.52
N LEU A 347 0.67 -4.22 -0.51
CA LEU A 347 -0.21 -3.94 -1.64
C LEU A 347 -1.45 -4.82 -1.57
N ARG A 348 -2.59 -4.19 -1.27
CA ARG A 348 -3.90 -4.85 -1.15
C ARG A 348 -4.27 -5.69 -2.37
N ASN A 349 -3.96 -5.23 -3.58
CA ASN A 349 -4.30 -5.95 -4.81
C ASN A 349 -3.58 -7.30 -4.95
N LEU A 350 -2.39 -7.47 -4.35
CA LEU A 350 -1.74 -8.77 -4.30
C LEU A 350 -2.48 -9.74 -3.39
N THR A 351 -3.04 -9.25 -2.26
CA THR A 351 -3.95 -10.04 -1.41
C THR A 351 -5.21 -10.44 -2.18
N ILE A 352 -5.82 -9.50 -2.93
CA ILE A 352 -7.02 -9.77 -3.74
C ILE A 352 -6.73 -10.86 -4.79
N ILE A 353 -5.61 -10.71 -5.53
CA ILE A 353 -5.21 -11.69 -6.54
C ILE A 353 -4.99 -13.06 -5.90
N GLU A 354 -4.24 -13.16 -4.80
CA GLU A 354 -3.99 -14.44 -4.15
C GLU A 354 -5.27 -15.10 -3.63
N LEU A 355 -6.15 -14.31 -3.02
CA LEU A 355 -7.42 -14.83 -2.51
C LEU A 355 -8.32 -15.31 -3.66
N ALA A 356 -8.36 -14.58 -4.77
CA ALA A 356 -9.07 -15.00 -5.97
C ALA A 356 -8.49 -16.31 -6.54
N LEU A 357 -7.16 -16.43 -6.63
CA LEU A 357 -6.49 -17.66 -7.10
C LEU A 357 -6.80 -18.86 -6.18
N LYS A 358 -6.79 -18.67 -4.85
CA LYS A 358 -7.17 -19.73 -3.89
C LYS A 358 -8.61 -20.17 -4.06
N TYR A 359 -9.53 -19.23 -4.31
CA TYR A 359 -10.92 -19.57 -4.59
C TYR A 359 -11.08 -20.32 -5.91
N ILE A 360 -10.35 -19.92 -6.95
CA ILE A 360 -10.36 -20.61 -8.23
C ILE A 360 -9.83 -22.03 -8.06
N GLU A 361 -8.67 -22.22 -7.42
CA GLU A 361 -8.08 -23.53 -7.13
C GLU A 361 -9.05 -24.42 -6.35
N ARG A 362 -9.76 -23.89 -5.36
CA ARG A 362 -10.78 -24.64 -4.61
C ARG A 362 -11.97 -25.07 -5.47
N MET A 363 -12.37 -24.25 -6.45
CA MET A 363 -13.52 -24.51 -7.30
C MET A 363 -13.20 -25.41 -8.51
N THR A 364 -11.98 -25.32 -9.05
CA THR A 364 -11.57 -26.01 -10.29
C THR A 364 -10.59 -27.14 -10.05
N GLY A 365 -9.88 -27.15 -8.92
CA GLY A 365 -8.74 -28.04 -8.64
C GLY A 365 -7.45 -27.62 -9.36
N GLU A 366 -7.46 -26.52 -10.10
CA GLU A 366 -6.31 -26.05 -10.91
C GLU A 366 -5.65 -24.83 -10.27
N LYS A 367 -4.33 -24.90 -10.12
CA LYS A 367 -3.52 -23.78 -9.66
C LYS A 367 -3.06 -22.94 -10.86
N LEU A 368 -3.66 -21.78 -11.04
CA LEU A 368 -3.32 -20.85 -12.12
C LEU A 368 -2.03 -20.07 -11.82
N ASP A 369 -1.18 -19.95 -12.85
CA ASP A 369 -0.05 -19.02 -12.87
C ASP A 369 -0.34 -17.89 -13.87
N LEU A 370 -0.68 -16.71 -13.34
CA LEU A 370 -1.09 -15.57 -14.15
C LEU A 370 0.02 -15.05 -15.07
N MET A 371 1.29 -15.14 -14.66
CA MET A 371 2.40 -14.67 -15.50
C MET A 371 2.56 -15.53 -16.76
N SER A 372 2.27 -16.83 -16.65
CA SER A 372 2.37 -17.76 -17.78
C SER A 372 1.30 -17.53 -18.87
N LEU A 373 0.24 -16.78 -18.56
CA LEU A 373 -0.85 -16.46 -19.49
C LEU A 373 -0.45 -15.39 -20.53
N GLY A 374 0.64 -14.66 -20.29
CA GLY A 374 1.05 -13.52 -21.10
C GLY A 374 0.06 -12.35 -21.02
N PHE A 375 0.18 -11.41 -21.96
CA PHE A 375 -0.56 -10.15 -21.95
C PHE A 375 -1.37 -9.89 -23.23
N GLU A 376 -1.68 -10.91 -24.03
CA GLU A 376 -2.32 -10.73 -25.35
C GLU A 376 -3.82 -11.03 -25.35
N ASP A 377 -4.39 -11.49 -24.24
CA ASP A 377 -5.80 -11.90 -24.18
C ASP A 377 -6.76 -10.71 -24.42
N PRO A 378 -7.61 -10.77 -25.47
CA PRO A 378 -8.52 -9.68 -25.83
C PRO A 378 -9.66 -9.50 -24.81
N GLY A 379 -10.01 -10.55 -24.06
CA GLY A 379 -11.05 -10.51 -23.04
C GLY A 379 -10.69 -9.61 -21.86
N ALA A 380 -9.43 -9.64 -21.43
CA ALA A 380 -8.92 -8.72 -20.41
C ALA A 380 -8.98 -7.25 -20.87
N TYR A 381 -8.59 -6.97 -22.12
CA TYR A 381 -8.70 -5.63 -22.69
C TYR A 381 -10.15 -5.16 -22.84
N GLN A 382 -11.10 -6.07 -23.07
CA GLN A 382 -12.50 -5.71 -23.18
C GLN A 382 -13.04 -5.09 -21.88
N ILE A 383 -12.62 -5.59 -20.71
CA ILE A 383 -12.98 -4.99 -19.41
C ILE A 383 -12.52 -3.52 -19.33
N LEU A 384 -11.32 -3.24 -19.83
CA LEU A 384 -10.77 -1.88 -19.86
C LEU A 384 -11.49 -1.00 -20.89
N LYS A 385 -11.77 -1.52 -22.10
CA LYS A 385 -12.51 -0.80 -23.16
C LYS A 385 -13.92 -0.41 -22.73
N ASP A 386 -14.62 -1.30 -22.02
CA ASP A 386 -15.96 -1.05 -21.48
C ASP A 386 -15.94 -0.10 -20.26
N ALA A 387 -14.74 0.19 -19.75
CA ALA A 387 -14.49 0.86 -18.47
C ALA A 387 -15.23 0.21 -17.30
N ASN A 388 -15.31 -1.13 -17.31
CA ASN A 388 -15.78 -1.95 -16.20
C ASN A 388 -14.66 -2.12 -15.16
N THR A 389 -14.10 -1.01 -14.70
CA THR A 389 -12.83 -0.99 -13.96
C THR A 389 -12.96 -0.68 -12.47
N THR A 390 -14.17 -0.75 -11.91
CA THR A 390 -14.33 -0.80 -10.45
C THR A 390 -13.52 -1.97 -9.88
N ALA A 391 -12.72 -1.70 -8.85
CA ALA A 391 -11.76 -2.64 -8.24
C ALA A 391 -10.57 -3.08 -9.11
N ILE A 392 -10.40 -2.56 -10.32
CA ILE A 392 -9.23 -2.84 -11.17
C ILE A 392 -8.10 -1.88 -10.81
N PHE A 393 -6.95 -2.43 -10.46
CA PHE A 393 -5.84 -1.66 -9.88
C PHE A 393 -5.46 -0.42 -10.70
N GLN A 394 -5.37 0.73 -10.01
CA GLN A 394 -5.05 2.07 -10.53
C GLN A 394 -6.04 2.71 -11.51
N VAL A 395 -7.08 2.00 -11.96
CA VAL A 395 -7.99 2.49 -13.00
C VAL A 395 -9.46 2.63 -12.59
N GLU A 396 -9.69 2.86 -11.30
CA GLU A 396 -11.03 2.85 -10.70
C GLU A 396 -11.75 4.21 -10.76
N SER A 397 -11.00 5.32 -10.83
CA SER A 397 -11.60 6.68 -10.75
C SER A 397 -12.49 6.99 -11.95
N GLU A 398 -13.53 7.81 -11.74
CA GLU A 398 -14.49 8.17 -12.80
C GLU A 398 -13.85 8.85 -14.00
N GLY A 399 -12.86 9.74 -13.79
CA GLY A 399 -12.16 10.36 -14.91
C GLY A 399 -11.25 9.37 -15.64
N MET A 400 -10.67 8.39 -14.94
CA MET A 400 -9.90 7.31 -15.58
C MET A 400 -10.80 6.40 -16.41
N LYS A 401 -11.99 6.03 -15.89
CA LYS A 401 -13.00 5.28 -16.66
C LYS A 401 -13.37 5.99 -17.96
N LYS A 402 -13.57 7.31 -17.91
CA LYS A 402 -13.83 8.13 -19.11
C LYS A 402 -12.65 8.11 -20.08
N LEU A 403 -11.42 8.19 -19.57
CA LEU A 403 -10.21 8.10 -20.39
C LEU A 403 -10.12 6.73 -21.08
N LEU A 404 -10.34 5.64 -20.36
CA LEU A 404 -10.31 4.28 -20.90
C LEU A 404 -11.34 4.07 -22.01
N LYS A 405 -12.57 4.54 -21.86
CA LYS A 405 -13.59 4.50 -22.93
C LYS A 405 -13.14 5.25 -24.18
N LYS A 406 -12.46 6.39 -24.01
CA LYS A 406 -11.94 7.18 -25.13
C LYS A 406 -10.76 6.49 -25.80
N LEU A 407 -9.81 5.96 -25.03
CA LEU A 407 -8.58 5.35 -25.55
C LEU A 407 -8.81 3.96 -26.15
N ALA A 408 -9.71 3.17 -25.55
CA ALA A 408 -9.96 1.78 -25.88
C ALA A 408 -8.66 0.93 -25.95
N PRO A 409 -7.95 0.72 -24.83
CA PRO A 409 -6.66 0.01 -24.81
C PRO A 409 -6.80 -1.42 -25.34
N ASP A 410 -5.86 -1.86 -26.18
CA ASP A 410 -5.88 -3.17 -26.86
C ASP A 410 -4.53 -3.90 -26.88
N ARG A 411 -3.52 -3.34 -26.22
CA ARG A 411 -2.21 -3.96 -25.99
C ARG A 411 -1.65 -3.53 -24.63
N PHE A 412 -0.62 -4.24 -24.16
CA PHE A 412 -0.08 -4.03 -22.81
C PHE A 412 0.52 -2.64 -22.65
N GLU A 413 1.22 -2.14 -23.68
CA GLU A 413 1.83 -0.81 -23.72
C GLU A 413 0.82 0.33 -23.55
N ASP A 414 -0.44 0.12 -23.94
CA ASP A 414 -1.47 1.13 -23.72
C ASP A 414 -1.84 1.24 -22.24
N ILE A 415 -1.82 0.13 -21.49
CA ILE A 415 -2.02 0.15 -20.04
C ILE A 415 -0.87 0.94 -19.40
N ILE A 416 0.37 0.63 -19.78
CA ILE A 416 1.57 1.33 -19.30
C ILE A 416 1.43 2.85 -19.54
N ALA A 417 0.97 3.24 -20.73
CA ALA A 417 0.80 4.63 -21.11
C ALA A 417 -0.33 5.33 -20.33
N VAL A 418 -1.49 4.69 -20.17
CA VAL A 418 -2.62 5.25 -19.41
C VAL A 418 -2.22 5.59 -17.97
N LEU A 419 -1.50 4.67 -17.32
CA LEU A 419 -1.04 4.85 -15.94
C LEU A 419 -0.04 6.01 -15.80
N ALA A 420 0.75 6.28 -16.85
CA ALA A 420 1.64 7.44 -16.90
C ALA A 420 0.88 8.74 -17.21
N LEU A 421 -0.09 8.70 -18.12
CA LEU A 421 -0.75 9.85 -18.72
C LEU A 421 -1.88 10.47 -17.88
N TYR A 422 -2.57 9.71 -17.02
CA TYR A 422 -3.72 10.23 -16.29
C TYR A 422 -3.29 11.06 -15.05
N ARG A 423 -2.80 12.28 -15.30
CA ARG A 423 -2.28 13.22 -14.29
C ARG A 423 -2.60 14.67 -14.66
N PRO A 424 -2.72 15.59 -13.69
CA PRO A 424 -3.11 16.99 -13.97
C PRO A 424 -2.30 17.69 -15.06
N GLY A 425 -0.97 17.47 -15.10
CA GLY A 425 -0.10 18.06 -16.13
C GLY A 425 -0.38 17.53 -17.56
N PRO A 426 -0.16 16.23 -17.82
CA PRO A 426 -0.52 15.59 -19.09
C PRO A 426 -1.95 15.83 -19.58
N LEU A 427 -2.95 15.83 -18.68
CA LEU A 427 -4.34 16.07 -19.03
C LEU A 427 -4.58 17.51 -19.50
N GLY A 428 -3.85 18.48 -18.93
CA GLY A 428 -3.97 19.89 -19.29
C GLY A 428 -3.17 20.31 -20.53
N SER A 429 -2.22 19.50 -20.98
CA SER A 429 -1.31 19.85 -22.08
C SER A 429 -1.79 19.44 -23.48
N GLY A 430 -2.91 18.72 -23.57
CA GLY A 430 -3.42 18.14 -24.83
C GLY A 430 -2.72 16.84 -25.24
N MET A 431 -1.68 16.41 -24.52
CA MET A 431 -0.88 15.22 -24.84
C MET A 431 -1.71 13.94 -24.84
N VAL A 432 -2.68 13.82 -23.93
CA VAL A 432 -3.57 12.65 -23.86
C VAL A 432 -4.49 12.59 -25.08
N ASP A 433 -4.95 13.74 -25.57
CA ASP A 433 -5.80 13.80 -26.75
C ASP A 433 -5.01 13.44 -28.02
N ASP A 434 -3.81 13.99 -28.19
CA ASP A 434 -2.90 13.61 -29.29
C ASP A 434 -2.62 12.10 -29.29
N PHE A 435 -2.35 11.51 -28.12
CA PHE A 435 -2.11 10.08 -27.98
C PHE A 435 -3.32 9.26 -28.47
N ILE A 436 -4.54 9.64 -28.06
CA ILE A 436 -5.78 8.96 -28.44
C ILE A 436 -6.05 9.10 -29.94
N LEU A 437 -5.90 10.32 -30.49
CA LEU A 437 -6.17 10.60 -31.90
C LEU A 437 -5.20 9.84 -32.81
N ARG A 438 -3.90 9.84 -32.47
CA ARG A 438 -2.87 9.11 -33.20
C ARG A 438 -3.09 7.60 -33.12
N LYS A 439 -3.40 7.07 -31.94
CA LYS A 439 -3.75 5.65 -31.76
C LYS A 439 -4.91 5.25 -32.68
N LYS A 440 -5.95 6.08 -32.77
CA LYS A 440 -7.14 5.82 -33.60
C LYS A 440 -6.91 6.05 -35.10
N GLY A 441 -5.72 6.46 -35.52
CA GLY A 441 -5.44 6.84 -36.90
C GLY A 441 -6.18 8.11 -37.37
N GLN A 442 -6.67 8.93 -36.42
CA GLN A 442 -7.37 10.19 -36.71
C GLN A 442 -6.39 11.37 -36.87
N GLN A 443 -5.13 11.17 -36.50
CA GLN A 443 -4.03 12.12 -36.64
C GLN A 443 -2.77 11.36 -37.10
N ALA A 444 -1.97 11.97 -37.97
CA ALA A 444 -0.72 11.38 -38.43
C ALA A 444 0.28 11.27 -37.27
N ILE A 445 1.00 10.14 -37.22
CA ILE A 445 2.06 9.93 -36.24
C ILE A 445 3.34 10.58 -36.77
N ASP A 446 3.88 11.51 -35.99
CA ASP A 446 5.21 12.08 -36.24
C ASP A 446 6.24 11.44 -35.29
N TYR A 447 7.24 10.78 -35.88
CA TYR A 447 8.37 10.19 -35.16
C TYR A 447 9.60 11.11 -35.17
N PHE A 448 9.52 12.27 -35.83
CA PHE A 448 10.59 13.26 -36.04
C PHE A 448 11.77 12.77 -36.89
N HIS A 449 12.19 11.50 -36.74
CA HIS A 449 13.23 10.85 -37.53
C HIS A 449 13.03 9.33 -37.59
N PRO A 450 13.41 8.63 -38.69
CA PRO A 450 13.32 7.17 -38.79
C PRO A 450 13.95 6.41 -37.62
N ASP A 451 15.13 6.84 -37.15
CA ASP A 451 15.85 6.19 -36.04
C ASP A 451 15.15 6.30 -34.69
N LEU A 452 14.23 7.27 -34.54
CA LEU A 452 13.43 7.43 -33.32
C LEU A 452 12.16 6.58 -33.31
N LYS A 453 11.81 5.96 -34.45
CA LYS A 453 10.58 5.18 -34.58
C LYS A 453 10.49 4.08 -33.51
N ALA A 454 11.55 3.29 -33.31
CA ALA A 454 11.54 2.19 -32.34
C ALA A 454 11.30 2.67 -30.88
N CYS A 455 11.84 3.84 -30.52
CA CYS A 455 11.66 4.46 -29.19
C CYS A 455 10.23 5.00 -28.98
N LEU A 456 9.64 5.57 -30.03
CA LEU A 456 8.38 6.33 -29.95
C LEU A 456 7.14 5.59 -30.45
N GLU A 457 7.30 4.44 -31.13
CA GLU A 457 6.21 3.60 -31.63
C GLU A 457 5.27 3.07 -30.53
N PRO A 458 5.76 2.65 -29.34
CA PRO A 458 4.88 2.24 -28.25
C PRO A 458 3.93 3.35 -27.78
N THR A 459 4.28 4.62 -28.03
CA THR A 459 3.51 5.80 -27.60
C THR A 459 3.02 6.65 -28.78
N TYR A 460 2.97 6.10 -29.98
CA TYR A 460 2.44 6.76 -31.17
C TYR A 460 3.09 8.14 -31.43
N GLY A 461 4.41 8.24 -31.27
CA GLY A 461 5.16 9.49 -31.51
C GLY A 461 5.09 10.52 -30.37
N VAL A 462 4.43 10.20 -29.25
CA VAL A 462 4.31 11.10 -28.09
C VAL A 462 5.40 10.76 -27.07
N ILE A 463 6.12 11.77 -26.56
CA ILE A 463 7.14 11.57 -25.51
C ILE A 463 6.43 11.49 -24.16
N VAL A 464 6.33 10.29 -23.60
CA VAL A 464 5.62 10.02 -22.33
C VAL A 464 6.59 9.65 -21.21
N TYR A 465 7.65 8.91 -21.54
CA TYR A 465 8.51 8.29 -20.55
C TYR A 465 9.87 8.99 -20.39
N GLN A 466 10.42 8.91 -19.19
CA GLN A 466 11.79 9.34 -18.90
C GLN A 466 12.82 8.53 -19.71
N GLU A 467 12.56 7.23 -19.87
CA GLU A 467 13.38 6.33 -20.67
C GLU A 467 13.39 6.73 -22.15
N GLN A 468 12.31 7.29 -22.68
CA GLN A 468 12.28 7.82 -24.06
C GLN A 468 13.16 9.08 -24.21
N VAL A 469 13.13 9.98 -23.22
CA VAL A 469 14.03 11.15 -23.18
C VAL A 469 15.49 10.69 -23.19
N MET A 470 15.81 9.64 -22.42
CA MET A 470 17.15 9.07 -22.38
C MET A 470 17.54 8.45 -23.74
N GLN A 471 16.66 7.67 -24.37
CA GLN A 471 16.91 7.06 -25.67
C GLN A 471 17.04 8.10 -26.79
N ILE A 472 16.21 9.14 -26.83
CA ILE A 472 16.31 10.23 -27.81
C ILE A 472 17.68 10.91 -27.68
N SER A 473 18.10 11.20 -26.45
CA SER A 473 19.39 11.84 -26.18
C SER A 473 20.57 10.94 -26.55
N GLN A 474 20.44 9.63 -26.34
CA GLN A 474 21.43 8.65 -26.78
C GLN A 474 21.51 8.59 -28.31
N ILE A 475 20.38 8.45 -29.01
CA ILE A 475 20.33 8.22 -30.47
C ILE A 475 20.73 9.48 -31.24
N ILE A 476 20.07 10.61 -30.94
CA ILE A 476 20.32 11.88 -31.65
C ILE A 476 21.55 12.58 -31.08
N GLY A 477 21.63 12.69 -29.76
CA GLY A 477 22.60 13.54 -29.08
C GLY A 477 23.97 12.94 -28.83
N GLY A 478 24.21 11.66 -29.12
CA GLY A 478 25.52 11.07 -28.83
C GLY A 478 25.75 10.63 -27.39
N TYR A 479 24.79 10.82 -26.49
CA TYR A 479 24.99 10.58 -25.06
C TYR A 479 25.22 9.08 -24.76
N THR A 480 26.02 8.80 -23.73
CA THR A 480 25.92 7.54 -22.99
C THR A 480 24.57 7.47 -22.27
N LEU A 481 24.05 6.28 -21.98
CA LEU A 481 22.80 6.16 -21.22
C LEU A 481 22.91 6.74 -19.80
N GLY A 482 24.11 6.66 -19.18
CA GLY A 482 24.41 7.33 -17.91
C GLY A 482 24.35 8.86 -18.00
N GLY A 483 24.96 9.44 -19.04
CA GLY A 483 24.89 10.87 -19.32
C GLY A 483 23.47 11.33 -19.65
N ALA A 484 22.67 10.50 -20.31
CA ALA A 484 21.28 10.77 -20.62
C ALA A 484 20.39 10.79 -19.35
N ASP A 485 20.65 9.92 -18.36
CA ASP A 485 19.99 9.99 -17.05
C ASP A 485 20.30 11.32 -16.33
N MET A 486 21.55 11.80 -16.44
CA MET A 486 21.98 13.08 -15.90
C MET A 486 21.26 14.26 -16.56
N LEU A 487 21.13 14.26 -17.89
CA LEU A 487 20.32 15.24 -18.62
C LEU A 487 18.88 15.29 -18.09
N ARG A 488 18.24 14.13 -17.95
CA ARG A 488 16.87 14.05 -17.42
C ARG A 488 16.76 14.63 -16.00
N ARG A 489 17.80 14.49 -15.15
CA ARG A 489 17.83 15.14 -13.82
C ARG A 489 17.93 16.66 -13.93
N ALA A 490 18.80 17.15 -14.82
CA ALA A 490 18.97 18.57 -15.05
C ALA A 490 17.65 19.21 -15.51
N MET A 491 16.93 18.55 -16.42
CA MET A 491 15.59 18.97 -16.86
C MET A 491 14.59 19.03 -15.69
N GLY A 492 14.59 18.03 -14.80
CA GLY A 492 13.72 18.04 -13.62
C GLY A 492 14.03 19.14 -12.60
N LYS A 493 15.31 19.53 -12.46
CA LYS A 493 15.74 20.60 -11.54
C LYS A 493 15.58 22.02 -12.11
N LYS A 494 15.36 22.15 -13.42
CA LYS A 494 15.14 23.43 -14.13
C LYS A 494 16.25 24.47 -13.92
N LYS A 495 17.51 24.05 -13.81
CA LYS A 495 18.64 25.00 -13.69
C LYS A 495 18.96 25.60 -15.06
N PRO A 496 18.78 26.93 -15.27
CA PRO A 496 18.94 27.52 -16.61
C PRO A 496 20.33 27.31 -17.22
N GLU A 497 21.38 27.43 -16.39
CA GLU A 497 22.77 27.26 -16.81
C GLU A 497 23.09 25.83 -17.29
N GLU A 498 22.62 24.81 -16.55
CA GLU A 498 22.84 23.41 -16.95
C GLU A 498 22.05 23.05 -18.20
N MET A 499 20.83 23.60 -18.34
CA MET A 499 20.00 23.40 -19.53
C MET A 499 20.66 23.97 -20.79
N ALA A 500 21.26 25.16 -20.71
CA ALA A 500 21.99 25.75 -21.83
C ALA A 500 23.17 24.88 -22.26
N LYS A 501 23.98 24.38 -21.30
CA LYS A 501 25.11 23.49 -21.59
C LYS A 501 24.65 22.19 -22.27
N HIS A 502 23.58 21.59 -21.79
CA HIS A 502 23.05 20.35 -22.36
C HIS A 502 22.44 20.55 -23.75
N ARG A 503 21.82 21.72 -24.01
CA ARG A 503 21.31 22.11 -25.32
C ARG A 503 22.44 22.19 -26.36
N GLU A 504 23.55 22.81 -26.01
CA GLU A 504 24.73 22.85 -26.91
C GLU A 504 25.30 21.44 -27.13
N THR A 505 25.38 20.64 -26.07
CA THR A 505 25.92 19.27 -26.14
C THR A 505 25.08 18.38 -27.06
N ILE A 506 23.74 18.42 -26.97
CA ILE A 506 22.87 17.60 -27.83
C ILE A 506 22.95 18.05 -29.30
N ALA A 507 23.03 19.35 -29.56
CA ALA A 507 23.14 19.87 -30.92
C ALA A 507 24.50 19.54 -31.56
N ALA A 508 25.59 19.62 -30.79
CA ALA A 508 26.92 19.20 -31.23
C ALA A 508 26.97 17.69 -31.53
N GLY A 509 26.45 16.86 -30.62
CA GLY A 509 26.40 15.41 -30.82
C GLY A 509 25.50 15.01 -32.00
N ALA A 510 24.38 15.70 -32.21
CA ALA A 510 23.54 15.53 -33.38
C ALA A 510 24.29 15.81 -34.68
N LYS A 511 25.04 16.92 -34.73
CA LYS A 511 25.88 17.27 -35.88
C LYS A 511 26.96 16.21 -36.15
N GLU A 512 27.62 15.70 -35.12
CA GLU A 512 28.63 14.64 -35.25
C GLU A 512 28.06 13.33 -35.76
N ARG A 513 26.80 13.01 -35.40
CA ARG A 513 26.07 11.83 -35.89
C ARG A 513 25.38 12.01 -37.24
N GLY A 514 25.44 13.20 -37.83
CA GLY A 514 24.86 13.51 -39.13
C GLY A 514 23.37 13.88 -39.10
N TYR A 515 22.82 14.21 -37.94
CA TYR A 515 21.47 14.76 -37.81
C TYR A 515 21.47 16.29 -37.96
N ASP A 516 20.34 16.84 -38.39
CA ASP A 516 20.13 18.30 -38.46
C ASP A 516 20.14 18.89 -37.03
N PRO A 517 21.02 19.86 -36.71
CA PRO A 517 21.00 20.55 -35.42
C PRO A 517 19.64 21.17 -35.08
N ALA A 518 18.87 21.63 -36.07
CA ALA A 518 17.53 22.19 -35.85
C ALA A 518 16.55 21.14 -35.31
N LEU A 519 16.66 19.89 -35.78
CA LEU A 519 15.89 18.77 -35.25
C LEU A 519 16.26 18.49 -33.78
N ALA A 520 17.55 18.53 -33.45
CA ALA A 520 18.02 18.31 -32.08
C ALA A 520 17.52 19.40 -31.12
N GLU A 521 17.52 20.66 -31.55
CA GLU A 521 16.96 21.77 -30.78
C GLU A 521 15.45 21.63 -30.58
N GLN A 522 14.71 21.29 -31.64
CA GLN A 522 13.27 21.02 -31.54
C GLN A 522 12.96 19.89 -30.55
N LEU A 523 13.69 18.78 -30.64
CA LEU A 523 13.54 17.66 -29.71
C LEU A 523 13.92 18.06 -28.29
N PHE A 524 14.95 18.87 -28.10
CA PHE A 524 15.35 19.37 -26.79
C PHE A 524 14.27 20.23 -26.13
N ASP A 525 13.63 21.13 -26.88
CA ASP A 525 12.51 21.92 -26.40
C ASP A 525 11.31 21.07 -26.02
N LEU A 526 11.02 20.08 -26.87
CA LEU A 526 9.95 19.12 -26.63
C LEU A 526 10.21 18.31 -25.36
N MET A 527 11.42 17.75 -25.22
CA MET A 527 11.84 17.01 -24.03
C MET A 527 11.81 17.89 -22.77
N THR A 528 12.24 19.15 -22.84
CA THR A 528 12.22 20.07 -21.70
C THR A 528 10.80 20.34 -21.22
N LYS A 529 9.87 20.61 -22.15
CA LYS A 529 8.45 20.79 -21.85
C LYS A 529 7.84 19.52 -21.23
N PHE A 530 8.25 18.34 -21.70
CA PHE A 530 7.72 17.07 -21.22
C PHE A 530 8.41 16.54 -19.97
N ALA A 531 9.65 16.92 -19.67
CA ALA A 531 10.39 16.44 -18.50
C ALA A 531 9.70 16.82 -17.18
N GLU A 532 8.85 17.86 -17.18
CA GLU A 532 7.98 18.20 -16.05
C GLU A 532 6.97 17.08 -15.71
N TYR A 533 6.58 16.29 -16.71
CA TYR A 533 5.51 15.30 -16.62
C TYR A 533 5.95 13.89 -17.03
N GLY A 534 7.16 13.74 -17.54
CA GLY A 534 7.71 12.48 -17.99
C GLY A 534 7.77 11.47 -16.86
N PHE A 535 7.27 10.27 -17.10
CA PHE A 535 7.10 9.27 -16.06
C PHE A 535 8.07 8.09 -16.21
N ASN A 536 8.37 7.40 -15.10
CA ASN A 536 9.26 6.25 -15.13
C ASN A 536 8.51 5.03 -15.72
N LYS A 537 8.94 4.57 -16.89
CA LYS A 537 8.31 3.45 -17.61
C LYS A 537 8.43 2.15 -16.84
N SER A 538 9.57 1.91 -16.20
CA SER A 538 9.82 0.69 -15.43
C SER A 538 8.79 0.49 -14.30
N HIS A 539 8.46 1.58 -13.60
CA HIS A 539 7.46 1.60 -12.53
C HIS A 539 6.05 1.36 -13.08
N THR A 540 5.65 2.05 -14.16
CA THR A 540 4.31 1.84 -14.74
C THR A 540 4.16 0.47 -15.38
N ALA A 541 5.21 -0.05 -16.00
CA ALA A 541 5.18 -1.35 -16.64
C ALA A 541 4.97 -2.46 -15.61
N ALA A 542 5.67 -2.41 -14.48
CA ALA A 542 5.47 -3.37 -13.40
C ALA A 542 4.04 -3.27 -12.83
N TYR A 543 3.52 -2.06 -12.61
CA TYR A 543 2.15 -1.89 -12.10
C TYR A 543 1.06 -2.25 -13.12
N ALA A 544 1.34 -2.09 -14.42
CA ALA A 544 0.43 -2.49 -15.49
C ALA A 544 0.17 -4.01 -15.49
N VAL A 545 1.12 -4.84 -15.03
CA VAL A 545 0.92 -6.28 -14.85
C VAL A 545 -0.22 -6.54 -13.85
N VAL A 546 -0.23 -5.82 -12.71
CA VAL A 546 -1.29 -5.96 -11.70
C VAL A 546 -2.64 -5.46 -12.24
N THR A 547 -2.65 -4.36 -12.97
CA THR A 547 -3.86 -3.86 -13.66
C THR A 547 -4.39 -4.89 -14.68
N TYR A 548 -3.51 -5.49 -15.47
CA TYR A 548 -3.90 -6.50 -16.46
C TYR A 548 -4.44 -7.77 -15.80
N HIS A 549 -3.74 -8.31 -14.80
CA HIS A 549 -4.16 -9.51 -14.07
C HIS A 549 -5.50 -9.33 -13.36
N THR A 550 -5.73 -8.18 -12.74
CA THR A 550 -7.04 -7.89 -12.12
C THR A 550 -8.15 -7.80 -13.18
N ALA A 551 -7.89 -7.22 -14.34
CA ALA A 551 -8.85 -7.19 -15.45
C ALA A 551 -9.13 -8.59 -16.02
N TRP A 552 -8.10 -9.42 -16.18
CA TRP A 552 -8.21 -10.80 -16.63
C TRP A 552 -9.03 -11.65 -15.65
N LEU A 553 -8.75 -11.55 -14.33
CA LEU A 553 -9.52 -12.21 -13.29
C LEU A 553 -10.98 -11.77 -13.28
N LYS A 554 -11.25 -10.47 -13.44
CA LYS A 554 -12.62 -9.95 -13.53
C LYS A 554 -13.36 -10.50 -14.75
N ARG A 555 -12.67 -10.69 -15.88
CA ARG A 555 -13.24 -11.23 -17.12
C ARG A 555 -13.63 -12.71 -16.98
N TYR A 556 -12.71 -13.55 -16.48
CA TYR A 556 -12.84 -15.01 -16.55
C TYR A 556 -13.29 -15.67 -15.23
N HIS A 557 -13.04 -15.01 -14.10
CA HIS A 557 -13.33 -15.51 -12.76
C HIS A 557 -14.00 -14.44 -11.90
N CYS A 558 -15.02 -13.78 -12.47
CA CYS A 558 -15.66 -12.59 -11.90
C CYS A 558 -16.12 -12.77 -10.45
N ALA A 559 -16.84 -13.86 -10.13
CA ALA A 559 -17.32 -14.11 -8.76
C ALA A 559 -16.17 -14.29 -7.76
N ALA A 560 -15.10 -15.01 -8.13
CA ALA A 560 -13.94 -15.21 -7.27
C ALA A 560 -13.16 -13.91 -7.05
N PHE A 561 -12.95 -13.12 -8.12
CA PHE A 561 -12.32 -11.80 -8.03
C PHE A 561 -13.12 -10.86 -7.14
N MET A 562 -14.43 -10.74 -7.37
CA MET A 562 -15.30 -9.85 -6.59
C MET A 562 -15.44 -10.28 -5.14
N ALA A 563 -15.51 -11.58 -4.84
CA ALA A 563 -15.51 -12.08 -3.47
C ALA A 563 -14.20 -11.72 -2.75
N ALA A 564 -13.06 -11.84 -3.44
CA ALA A 564 -11.77 -11.43 -2.90
C ALA A 564 -11.69 -9.92 -2.66
N THR A 565 -12.17 -9.11 -3.61
CA THR A 565 -12.26 -7.65 -3.49
C THR A 565 -13.12 -7.23 -2.30
N LEU A 566 -14.35 -7.77 -2.17
CA LEU A 566 -15.26 -7.51 -1.04
C LEU A 566 -14.62 -7.89 0.29
N SER A 567 -13.91 -9.01 0.33
CA SER A 567 -13.20 -9.47 1.53
C SER A 567 -12.04 -8.57 1.92
N SER A 568 -11.36 -7.95 0.95
CA SER A 568 -10.19 -7.10 1.21
C SER A 568 -10.52 -5.75 1.88
N ASP A 569 -11.78 -5.33 1.85
CA ASP A 569 -12.23 -4.05 2.42
C ASP A 569 -13.54 -4.23 3.22
N MET A 570 -13.74 -5.43 3.80
CA MET A 570 -15.00 -5.80 4.45
C MET A 570 -15.35 -4.95 5.67
N ASP A 571 -14.34 -4.32 6.28
CA ASP A 571 -14.49 -3.42 7.42
C ASP A 571 -15.07 -2.05 7.02
N ASN A 572 -14.94 -1.66 5.75
CA ASN A 572 -15.40 -0.38 5.23
C ASN A 572 -16.72 -0.51 4.46
N THR A 573 -17.84 -0.20 5.13
CA THR A 573 -19.17 -0.37 4.52
C THR A 573 -19.45 0.51 3.32
N ASP A 574 -18.82 1.69 3.22
CA ASP A 574 -19.01 2.55 2.05
C ASP A 574 -18.35 1.92 0.82
N THR A 575 -17.17 1.32 0.99
CA THR A 575 -16.48 0.60 -0.09
C THR A 575 -17.19 -0.71 -0.45
N VAL A 576 -17.64 -1.48 0.55
CA VAL A 576 -18.42 -2.72 0.31
C VAL A 576 -19.66 -2.45 -0.53
N LYS A 577 -20.35 -1.33 -0.30
CA LYS A 577 -21.52 -0.93 -1.10
C LYS A 577 -21.15 -0.73 -2.58
N ILE A 578 -20.05 -0.02 -2.86
CA ILE A 578 -19.57 0.20 -4.24
C ILE A 578 -19.29 -1.14 -4.93
N PHE A 579 -18.63 -2.06 -4.24
CA PHE A 579 -18.33 -3.38 -4.80
C PHE A 579 -19.56 -4.27 -4.96
N TYR A 580 -20.54 -4.17 -4.06
CA TYR A 580 -21.83 -4.85 -4.20
C TYR A 580 -22.58 -4.36 -5.44
N GLU A 581 -22.65 -3.04 -5.67
CA GLU A 581 -23.25 -2.48 -6.90
C GLU A 581 -22.51 -2.97 -8.16
N ASP A 582 -21.18 -3.11 -8.09
CA ASP A 582 -20.39 -3.69 -9.18
C ASP A 582 -20.71 -5.17 -9.42
N THR A 583 -21.00 -5.96 -8.38
CA THR A 583 -21.44 -7.36 -8.54
C THR A 583 -22.74 -7.46 -9.32
N ILE A 584 -23.69 -6.56 -9.06
CA ILE A 584 -24.97 -6.48 -9.79
C ILE A 584 -24.70 -6.13 -11.25
N ALA A 585 -23.86 -5.12 -11.50
CA ALA A 585 -23.50 -4.70 -12.85
C ALA A 585 -22.83 -5.82 -13.67
N ASN A 586 -22.09 -6.70 -13.00
CA ASN A 586 -21.44 -7.86 -13.60
C ASN A 586 -22.28 -9.14 -13.56
N LYS A 587 -23.57 -9.05 -13.18
CA LYS A 587 -24.52 -10.17 -13.10
C LYS A 587 -24.10 -11.28 -12.13
N VAL A 588 -23.34 -10.95 -11.10
CA VAL A 588 -22.97 -11.85 -10.02
C VAL A 588 -24.03 -11.76 -8.92
N LYS A 589 -24.62 -12.90 -8.56
CA LYS A 589 -25.64 -13.00 -7.52
C LYS A 589 -25.00 -12.96 -6.13
N MET A 590 -25.45 -12.05 -5.28
CA MET A 590 -25.07 -12.02 -3.87
C MET A 590 -26.11 -12.73 -3.00
N LEU A 591 -25.70 -13.75 -2.27
CA LEU A 591 -26.51 -14.42 -1.26
C LEU A 591 -26.24 -13.78 0.11
N GLY A 592 -27.28 -13.61 0.92
CA GLY A 592 -27.16 -13.13 2.29
C GLY A 592 -26.29 -14.04 3.17
N PRO A 593 -25.83 -13.53 4.33
CA PRO A 593 -25.07 -14.33 5.27
C PRO A 593 -25.90 -15.51 5.76
N ASP A 594 -25.24 -16.59 6.17
CA ASP A 594 -25.88 -17.79 6.72
C ASP A 594 -24.92 -18.46 7.71
N VAL A 595 -25.33 -18.67 8.97
CA VAL A 595 -24.49 -19.32 9.99
C VAL A 595 -24.03 -20.72 9.56
N ASN A 596 -24.81 -21.40 8.72
CA ASN A 596 -24.53 -22.76 8.25
C ASN A 596 -23.71 -22.82 6.96
N ALA A 597 -23.59 -21.72 6.20
CA ALA A 597 -22.92 -21.74 4.90
C ALA A 597 -21.85 -20.65 4.70
N SER A 598 -21.94 -19.52 5.40
CA SER A 598 -20.97 -18.43 5.28
C SER A 598 -19.67 -18.74 6.03
N GLN A 599 -18.57 -18.21 5.52
CA GLN A 599 -17.29 -18.14 6.23
C GLN A 599 -17.10 -16.74 6.83
N TYR A 600 -15.92 -16.47 7.40
CA TYR A 600 -15.57 -15.13 7.87
C TYR A 600 -15.54 -14.12 6.71
N ARG A 601 -14.85 -14.47 5.62
CA ARG A 601 -14.72 -13.67 4.38
C ARG A 601 -15.90 -13.91 3.43
N PHE A 602 -16.07 -13.03 2.44
CA PHE A 602 -16.95 -13.31 1.31
C PHE A 602 -16.34 -14.41 0.45
N GLU A 603 -17.16 -15.36 0.01
CA GLU A 603 -16.68 -16.50 -0.78
C GLU A 603 -17.54 -16.74 -2.02
N PRO A 604 -16.94 -17.12 -3.16
CA PRO A 604 -17.70 -17.61 -4.30
C PRO A 604 -18.26 -19.00 -3.97
N VAL A 605 -19.56 -19.17 -4.21
CA VAL A 605 -20.25 -20.47 -4.15
C VAL A 605 -20.07 -21.21 -5.48
N ASP A 606 -20.15 -20.47 -6.57
CA ASP A 606 -19.95 -20.94 -7.95
C ASP A 606 -19.42 -19.77 -8.81
N ARG A 607 -19.40 -19.93 -10.14
CA ARG A 607 -18.85 -18.94 -11.07
C ARG A 607 -19.63 -17.62 -11.12
N GLU A 608 -20.89 -17.63 -10.67
CA GLU A 608 -21.83 -16.51 -10.80
C GLU A 608 -22.42 -16.07 -9.45
N THR A 609 -22.07 -16.75 -8.36
CA THR A 609 -22.70 -16.54 -7.05
C THR A 609 -21.67 -16.35 -5.93
N ILE A 610 -21.87 -15.31 -5.12
CA ILE A 610 -21.07 -15.01 -3.92
C ILE A 610 -21.94 -15.14 -2.68
N ARG A 611 -21.38 -15.69 -1.61
CA ARG A 611 -21.98 -15.72 -0.27
C ARG A 611 -21.38 -14.60 0.59
N TYR A 612 -22.25 -13.86 1.27
CA TYR A 612 -21.84 -12.83 2.23
C TYR A 612 -21.01 -13.42 3.38
N GLY A 613 -19.89 -12.76 3.73
CA GLY A 613 -19.05 -13.16 4.86
C GLY A 613 -19.66 -12.75 6.20
N LEU A 614 -19.59 -13.62 7.21
CA LEU A 614 -20.06 -13.30 8.57
C LEU A 614 -19.27 -12.14 9.18
N GLY A 615 -17.98 -11.99 8.83
CA GLY A 615 -17.12 -10.92 9.34
C GLY A 615 -17.51 -9.52 8.87
N ALA A 616 -18.23 -9.41 7.75
CA ALA A 616 -18.69 -8.14 7.19
C ALA A 616 -19.96 -7.60 7.86
N VAL A 617 -20.52 -8.31 8.84
CA VAL A 617 -21.71 -7.87 9.58
C VAL A 617 -21.29 -6.89 10.68
N LYS A 618 -21.82 -5.67 10.67
CA LYS A 618 -21.48 -4.67 11.71
C LYS A 618 -21.84 -5.19 13.10
N GLY A 619 -20.85 -5.22 14.00
CA GLY A 619 -21.01 -5.71 15.38
C GLY A 619 -20.57 -7.17 15.59
N THR A 620 -20.04 -7.83 14.56
CA THR A 620 -19.38 -9.13 14.68
C THR A 620 -17.86 -8.94 14.67
N GLY A 621 -17.17 -9.35 15.73
CA GLY A 621 -15.70 -9.38 15.74
C GLY A 621 -15.18 -10.66 15.10
N GLU A 622 -13.97 -10.62 14.53
CA GLU A 622 -13.32 -11.80 13.92
C GLU A 622 -13.26 -13.00 14.87
N GLN A 623 -12.88 -12.76 16.13
CA GLN A 623 -12.84 -13.81 17.16
C GLN A 623 -14.21 -14.47 17.39
N ALA A 624 -15.29 -13.69 17.40
CA ALA A 624 -16.64 -14.20 17.58
C ALA A 624 -17.06 -15.08 16.40
N VAL A 625 -16.75 -14.66 15.17
CA VAL A 625 -17.02 -15.45 13.97
C VAL A 625 -16.20 -16.74 13.97
N ASN A 626 -14.92 -16.70 14.34
CA ASN A 626 -14.08 -17.89 14.41
C ASN A 626 -14.62 -18.92 15.42
N VAL A 627 -15.19 -18.48 16.54
CA VAL A 627 -15.88 -19.36 17.50
C VAL A 627 -17.10 -20.02 16.85
N ILE A 628 -17.91 -19.27 16.11
CA ILE A 628 -19.09 -19.80 15.40
C ILE A 628 -18.67 -20.86 14.37
N LEU A 629 -17.65 -20.57 13.57
CA LEU A 629 -17.15 -21.48 12.54
C LEU A 629 -16.59 -22.76 13.15
N LYS A 630 -15.81 -22.64 14.24
CA LYS A 630 -15.28 -23.79 14.97
C LYS A 630 -16.39 -24.65 15.57
N ALA A 631 -17.37 -24.03 16.22
CA ALA A 631 -18.53 -24.74 16.77
C ALA A 631 -19.27 -25.52 15.67
N ARG A 632 -19.47 -24.91 14.49
CA ARG A 632 -20.07 -25.56 13.31
C ARG A 632 -19.23 -26.74 12.80
N GLU A 633 -17.91 -26.59 12.75
CA GLU A 633 -17.01 -27.66 12.30
C GLU A 633 -17.04 -28.87 13.24
N GLU A 634 -17.06 -28.63 14.55
CA GLU A 634 -17.06 -29.71 15.57
C GLU A 634 -18.42 -30.42 15.70
N GLY A 635 -19.54 -29.68 15.62
CA GLY A 635 -20.89 -30.22 15.87
C GLY A 635 -21.81 -30.32 14.64
N GLY A 636 -21.33 -29.99 13.45
CA GLY A 636 -22.13 -29.93 12.22
C GLY A 636 -23.03 -28.69 12.10
N PRO A 637 -23.95 -28.63 11.11
CA PRO A 637 -24.86 -27.50 10.93
C PRO A 637 -25.71 -27.21 12.16
N PHE A 638 -25.92 -25.93 12.47
CA PHE A 638 -26.82 -25.48 13.52
C PHE A 638 -28.27 -25.81 13.14
N LYS A 639 -29.04 -26.31 14.11
CA LYS A 639 -30.45 -26.68 13.89
C LYS A 639 -31.39 -25.49 14.08
N ASP A 640 -31.16 -24.74 15.15
CA ASP A 640 -31.99 -23.63 15.58
C ASP A 640 -31.19 -22.64 16.45
N LEU A 641 -31.87 -21.63 17.00
CA LEU A 641 -31.23 -20.59 17.83
C LEU A 641 -30.73 -21.15 19.16
N PHE A 642 -31.38 -22.18 19.72
CA PHE A 642 -31.02 -22.77 21.00
C PHE A 642 -29.76 -23.63 20.86
N ASP A 643 -29.70 -24.48 19.83
CA ASP A 643 -28.50 -25.25 19.46
C ASP A 643 -27.30 -24.32 19.20
N PHE A 644 -27.52 -23.20 18.52
CA PHE A 644 -26.48 -22.19 18.32
C PHE A 644 -25.95 -21.62 19.64
N CYS A 645 -26.85 -21.18 20.53
CA CYS A 645 -26.48 -20.58 21.82
C CYS A 645 -25.81 -21.60 22.77
N GLN A 646 -26.20 -22.88 22.73
CA GLN A 646 -25.58 -23.93 23.54
C GLN A 646 -24.14 -24.24 23.09
N ARG A 647 -23.87 -24.14 21.79
CA ARG A 647 -22.57 -24.53 21.22
C ARG A 647 -21.55 -23.39 21.16
N CYS A 648 -21.99 -22.13 21.18
CA CYS A 648 -21.11 -20.97 21.08
C CYS A 648 -20.84 -20.35 22.46
N ASP A 649 -19.56 -20.08 22.77
CA ASP A 649 -19.19 -19.40 24.03
C ASP A 649 -19.73 -17.96 24.06
N LYS A 650 -20.67 -17.70 24.97
CA LYS A 650 -21.32 -16.39 25.19
C LYS A 650 -20.36 -15.25 25.55
N ARG A 651 -19.16 -15.56 26.08
CA ARG A 651 -18.13 -14.55 26.40
C ARG A 651 -17.55 -13.95 25.12
N MET A 652 -17.46 -14.78 24.08
CA MET A 652 -16.91 -14.42 22.77
C MET A 652 -18.03 -13.98 21.81
N VAL A 653 -19.17 -14.69 21.82
CA VAL A 653 -20.37 -14.41 21.01
C VAL A 653 -21.44 -13.81 21.90
N ASN A 654 -21.34 -12.51 22.16
CA ASN A 654 -22.28 -11.81 23.03
C ASN A 654 -23.64 -11.55 22.35
N ARG A 655 -24.64 -11.17 23.15
CA ARG A 655 -26.00 -10.85 22.68
C ARG A 655 -26.03 -9.86 21.50
N ARG A 656 -25.19 -8.82 21.52
CA ARG A 656 -25.14 -7.80 20.45
C ARG A 656 -24.68 -8.41 19.13
N THR A 657 -23.74 -9.35 19.16
CA THR A 657 -23.28 -10.10 17.98
C THR A 657 -24.39 -10.97 17.41
N ILE A 658 -25.14 -11.70 18.25
CA ILE A 658 -26.27 -12.54 17.81
C ILE A 658 -27.38 -11.68 17.19
N GLU A 659 -27.76 -10.59 17.86
CA GLU A 659 -28.78 -9.67 17.35
C GLU A 659 -28.39 -9.05 16.00
N ALA A 660 -27.11 -8.69 15.83
CA ALA A 660 -26.59 -8.17 14.57
C ALA A 660 -26.67 -9.21 13.44
N LEU A 661 -26.30 -10.46 13.72
CA LEU A 661 -26.37 -11.57 12.76
C LEU A 661 -27.82 -11.89 12.37
N ILE A 662 -28.76 -11.88 13.31
CA ILE A 662 -30.19 -12.07 13.02
C ILE A 662 -30.70 -10.94 12.10
N ARG A 663 -30.39 -9.68 12.41
CA ARG A 663 -30.80 -8.54 11.57
C ARG A 663 -30.22 -8.62 10.16
N ALA A 664 -28.97 -9.07 10.03
CA ALA A 664 -28.32 -9.30 8.74
C ALA A 664 -28.91 -10.50 7.95
N GLY A 665 -29.71 -11.36 8.59
CA GLY A 665 -30.30 -12.55 7.97
C GLY A 665 -29.48 -13.82 8.08
N ALA A 666 -28.42 -13.84 8.89
CA ALA A 666 -27.55 -15.00 9.04
C ALA A 666 -28.28 -16.24 9.60
N PHE A 667 -29.41 -16.04 10.27
CA PHE A 667 -30.22 -17.11 10.87
C PHE A 667 -31.42 -17.51 10.01
N ASP A 668 -31.61 -16.94 8.81
CA ASP A 668 -32.80 -17.17 7.98
C ASP A 668 -33.01 -18.64 7.57
N SER A 669 -31.92 -19.42 7.50
CA SER A 669 -31.94 -20.85 7.18
C SER A 669 -32.54 -21.69 8.33
N ILE A 670 -32.33 -21.27 9.58
CA ILE A 670 -32.76 -21.96 10.80
C ILE A 670 -33.91 -21.23 11.53
N ALA A 671 -34.38 -20.13 10.97
CA ALA A 671 -35.44 -19.33 11.54
C ALA A 671 -36.79 -20.08 11.51
N PRO A 672 -37.63 -19.92 12.56
CA PRO A 672 -39.04 -20.22 12.46
C PRO A 672 -39.68 -19.48 11.28
N ARG A 673 -40.68 -20.10 10.65
CA ARG A 673 -41.37 -19.53 9.50
C ARG A 673 -42.67 -18.82 9.92
N THR A 674 -43.03 -17.75 9.23
CA THR A 674 -44.33 -17.09 9.40
C THR A 674 -45.48 -17.98 8.95
N ALA A 675 -46.67 -17.79 9.53
CA ALA A 675 -47.88 -18.49 9.11
C ALA A 675 -48.50 -17.81 7.87
N GLY A 676 -48.92 -18.59 6.85
CA GLY A 676 -49.58 -18.10 5.64
C GLY A 676 -49.19 -18.88 4.37
N ASP A 677 -49.71 -18.44 3.21
CA ASP A 677 -49.50 -19.11 1.90
C ASP A 677 -48.06 -19.00 1.35
N ASN A 678 -47.24 -18.07 1.87
CA ASN A 678 -45.83 -17.92 1.52
C ASN A 678 -44.95 -17.70 2.77
N PRO A 679 -44.53 -18.77 3.46
CA PRO A 679 -43.81 -18.69 4.73
C PRO A 679 -42.39 -18.10 4.56
N VAL A 680 -42.13 -16.99 5.24
CA VAL A 680 -40.80 -16.32 5.27
C VAL A 680 -40.11 -16.50 6.63
N PRO A 681 -38.77 -16.37 6.72
CA PRO A 681 -38.05 -16.37 7.99
C PRO A 681 -38.57 -15.28 8.96
N ASP A 682 -38.96 -15.65 10.18
CA ASP A 682 -39.44 -14.72 11.20
C ASP A 682 -38.28 -14.19 12.05
N ARG A 683 -37.56 -13.20 11.52
CA ARG A 683 -36.44 -12.55 12.21
C ARG A 683 -36.84 -11.84 13.50
N HIS A 684 -38.08 -11.35 13.61
CA HIS A 684 -38.55 -10.69 14.83
C HIS A 684 -38.71 -11.70 15.96
N LYS A 685 -39.27 -12.88 15.66
CA LYS A 685 -39.36 -13.99 16.62
C LYS A 685 -37.98 -14.46 17.08
N LEU A 686 -37.01 -14.58 16.18
CA LEU A 686 -35.62 -14.86 16.56
C LEU A 686 -35.07 -13.79 17.51
N LEU A 687 -35.19 -12.50 17.15
CA LEU A 687 -34.65 -11.40 17.94
C LEU A 687 -35.27 -11.33 19.34
N ALA A 688 -36.59 -11.54 19.46
CA ALA A 688 -37.29 -11.58 20.72
C ALA A 688 -36.87 -12.77 21.60
N THR A 689 -36.41 -13.86 20.99
CA THR A 689 -36.05 -15.12 21.67
C THR A 689 -34.58 -15.18 22.09
N VAL A 690 -33.70 -14.28 21.62
CA VAL A 690 -32.25 -14.31 21.93
C VAL A 690 -31.96 -14.42 23.43
N GLY A 691 -32.65 -13.63 24.27
CA GLY A 691 -32.45 -13.67 25.72
C GLY A 691 -32.77 -15.04 26.31
N VAL A 692 -33.94 -15.59 25.95
CA VAL A 692 -34.39 -16.92 26.40
C VAL A 692 -33.41 -18.01 25.96
N ALA A 693 -32.93 -17.94 24.72
CA ALA A 693 -31.98 -18.93 24.19
C ALA A 693 -30.61 -18.88 24.88
N MET A 694 -30.12 -17.68 25.22
CA MET A 694 -28.88 -17.53 25.98
C MET A 694 -29.05 -18.04 27.42
N ASP A 695 -30.14 -17.70 28.10
CA ASP A 695 -30.43 -18.17 29.46
C ASP A 695 -30.53 -19.71 29.52
N PHE A 696 -31.18 -20.31 28.51
CA PHE A 696 -31.27 -21.76 28.36
C PHE A 696 -29.88 -22.41 28.20
N ALA A 697 -29.00 -21.83 27.38
CA ALA A 697 -27.63 -22.31 27.22
C ALA A 697 -26.82 -22.21 28.52
N GLU A 698 -27.00 -21.14 29.31
CA GLU A 698 -26.34 -21.01 30.61
C GLU A 698 -26.80 -22.06 31.61
N GLN A 699 -28.09 -22.39 31.61
CA GLN A 699 -28.63 -23.41 32.49
C GLN A 699 -28.09 -24.78 32.13
N ALA A 700 -28.11 -25.15 30.84
CA ALA A 700 -27.54 -26.40 30.35
C ALA A 700 -26.04 -26.55 30.67
N GLU A 701 -25.25 -25.46 30.56
CA GLU A 701 -23.83 -25.47 30.93
C GLU A 701 -23.63 -25.73 32.44
N ARG A 702 -24.46 -25.13 33.30
CA ARG A 702 -24.42 -25.36 34.76
C ARG A 702 -24.80 -26.79 35.13
N ASP A 703 -25.83 -27.33 34.47
CA ASP A 703 -26.32 -28.67 34.73
C ASP A 703 -25.27 -29.72 34.29
N ALA A 704 -24.58 -29.50 33.17
CA ALA A 704 -23.47 -30.36 32.71
C ALA A 704 -22.24 -30.33 33.66
N LEU A 705 -21.97 -29.19 34.32
CA LEU A 705 -20.91 -29.06 35.32
C LEU A 705 -21.31 -29.66 36.69
N GLN A 706 -22.60 -29.89 36.92
CA GLN A 706 -23.13 -30.61 38.07
C GLN A 706 -23.34 -32.09 37.74
N THR A 707 -22.25 -32.86 37.60
CA THR A 707 -22.35 -34.32 37.67
C THR A 707 -22.70 -34.71 39.12
N SER A 708 -23.99 -34.81 39.41
CA SER A 708 -24.52 -35.21 40.71
C SER A 708 -24.46 -36.73 40.85
N LEU A 709 -24.14 -37.20 42.05
CA LEU A 709 -24.03 -38.61 42.43
C LEU A 709 -25.37 -39.40 42.37
N PHE A 710 -26.42 -38.84 41.75
CA PHE A 710 -27.81 -39.30 41.81
C PHE A 710 -28.49 -39.48 40.43
N ASP A 711 -27.75 -39.58 39.32
CA ASP A 711 -28.30 -39.83 37.97
C ASP A 711 -28.88 -41.26 37.76
N ILE A 712 -29.44 -41.85 38.81
CA ILE A 712 -30.29 -43.06 38.73
C ILE A 712 -31.68 -42.69 39.26
N ALA A 713 -32.39 -41.80 38.56
CA ALA A 713 -33.85 -41.70 38.63
C ALA A 713 -34.38 -40.85 37.46
N ASP A 714 -35.16 -41.50 36.60
CA ASP A 714 -36.13 -40.99 35.65
C ASP A 714 -35.83 -39.66 34.92
N VAL A 715 -35.56 -39.82 33.62
CA VAL A 715 -35.51 -38.79 32.59
C VAL A 715 -36.77 -37.93 32.66
N ALA A 716 -36.66 -36.76 33.29
CA ALA A 716 -37.60 -35.68 33.07
C ALA A 716 -37.44 -35.27 31.60
N GLU A 717 -38.53 -35.31 30.83
CA GLU A 717 -38.61 -34.61 29.55
C GLU A 717 -38.30 -33.13 29.83
N GLU A 718 -37.06 -32.70 29.57
CA GLU A 718 -36.71 -31.29 29.54
C GLU A 718 -37.69 -30.59 28.59
N HIS A 719 -38.48 -29.64 29.11
CA HIS A 719 -39.33 -28.80 28.29
C HIS A 719 -38.47 -28.14 27.21
N ALA A 720 -38.68 -28.54 25.96
CA ALA A 720 -38.01 -27.92 24.83
C ALA A 720 -38.27 -26.40 24.89
N PRO A 721 -37.21 -25.57 24.83
CA PRO A 721 -37.38 -24.13 25.00
C PRO A 721 -38.24 -23.56 23.86
N GLU A 722 -39.25 -22.78 24.22
CA GLU A 722 -40.20 -22.22 23.26
C GLU A 722 -39.76 -20.85 22.72
N TYR A 723 -40.09 -20.59 21.45
CA TYR A 723 -39.89 -19.28 20.84
C TYR A 723 -40.89 -18.24 21.39
N VAL A 724 -40.42 -17.00 21.58
CA VAL A 724 -41.27 -15.89 22.01
C VAL A 724 -42.25 -15.51 20.89
N ASN A 725 -43.55 -15.51 21.20
CA ASN A 725 -44.58 -15.14 20.23
C ASN A 725 -44.67 -13.62 20.06
N VAL A 726 -44.32 -13.14 18.86
CA VAL A 726 -44.41 -11.74 18.44
C VAL A 726 -44.98 -11.62 17.03
N ARG A 727 -45.51 -10.44 16.68
CA ARG A 727 -46.00 -10.16 15.32
C ARG A 727 -44.80 -9.99 14.37
N PRO A 728 -44.74 -10.63 13.19
CA PRO A 728 -43.66 -10.44 12.23
C PRO A 728 -43.46 -8.97 11.83
N TRP A 729 -42.21 -8.58 11.53
CA TRP A 729 -41.92 -7.26 10.97
C TRP A 729 -42.52 -7.10 9.57
N ASP A 730 -42.82 -5.86 9.21
CA ASP A 730 -43.06 -5.52 7.81
C ASP A 730 -41.72 -5.38 7.04
N GLU A 731 -41.79 -5.39 5.71
CA GLU A 731 -40.62 -5.32 4.84
C GLU A 731 -39.78 -4.06 5.08
N LYS A 732 -40.44 -2.92 5.38
CA LYS A 732 -39.75 -1.66 5.62
C LYS A 732 -38.92 -1.73 6.90
N THR A 733 -39.48 -2.24 7.99
CA THR A 733 -38.79 -2.46 9.25
C THR A 733 -37.69 -3.50 9.12
N GLN A 734 -37.86 -4.52 8.27
CA GLN A 734 -36.81 -5.52 8.03
C GLN A 734 -35.63 -4.98 7.21
N LEU A 735 -35.84 -4.01 6.33
CA LEU A 735 -34.79 -3.36 5.53
C LEU A 735 -34.07 -2.21 6.26
N MET A 736 -34.68 -1.64 7.30
CA MET A 736 -34.09 -0.60 8.17
C MET A 736 -33.25 -1.23 9.29
#